data_AF-A0A6P0RSG5-F1
#
_entry.id   AF-A0A6P0RSG5-F1
#
_cell.length_a   1.000
_cell.length_b   1.000
_cell.length_c   1.000
_cell.angle_alpha   90.00
_cell.angle_beta   90.00
_cell.angle_gamma   90.00
#
_symmetry.space_group_name_H-M   'P 1'
#
loop_
_entity.id
_entity.type
_entity.pdbx_description
1 polymer ?
#
loop_
_entity_poly.entity_id
_entity_poly.type
_entity_poly.pdbx_seq_one_letter_code
_entity_poly.pdbx_strand_id
1 'polypeptide(L)'
;MSVKASGGSSVARPQLYQTIPFATIIQAEQQDRFLAGGELGELAGFFRSGTKLLEIADTITKNSDLIVSRAANRIFTGGSPMAYLEKPEEAKPEMVKASTSPQTQRARELGTATYVESGSGGLFDGFGSLFSGAGGSPTPAGFRPINIARYGPRNMQKSLRDLSWMLRYLTYAIVAGDPNILTVNVRGLREVIENACSAAATLVALQEMRNACLGCFKGDPAASGIVAGYFEITINEFKAATPSDKLRQRPSNDQQGLQLPQSYFNAAERRPKFVMKPGLSSSEKQVVVKAAYRQIFERDITRAYSQSISYLESQVKNGDISMKEFVRRLAKSPLYRKQFFEPFINSRALELAFRHVLGRGPSSREEVQSYFSIVSDGGLSALIDALVDSQEYSDYFGEETVPYLRGLGQEAQECRNWGMQQDLLRYSAPFRKVPQFITTFAKYEQPLPDQHPYGAGNDPLEIQFGAIFQKETRNPNARPSPFGKDTKRLLIHQGPGINNQNSNPGAMGQFPGSLGRKVFRLETTSNEESSTQSIIRACYLQVFGCLPYEGERSSAAETKLENGEITVREFIRILAKSDGVRKRYWTPLYVMKGVEYLHRRLLGRPTYGRQETNQYFDICAKQGFYALIDAIIDTKEYEQAFGEDTVPYERYLTPFGKQLRSLRPGALAKDFGNPPKKVETPRFIELGQVLETRAQPEVEARVNQGVTVQREQTKIFKLTALSDKTAVKNVVRAAYRQIFERDVEPYIVQEQFTSLESKLSNGEITVKEFIEGLGCSDLYIKEFYTPYPNTKVIELGTKHFLGRAPLNQQEIQKYNQILATEGIRSFIGAMVNGMEYLQAFNEDVVPYRRFPTLPAANFPNTQKLYNKQTKQDNEVVVPSFEPVTSRMDATKLPLTGKAIADLKAQGRQESAKTPDFVALGRSFTNSNGTSVEASNSTSRKPAKIFRLNSGASPKDIELVIEAIYSQVMDIPSHEVLQEYQCPQLDNQLRQGEISVREFVKALASSDLYYQRFYLSYPSKKVVELLFRHVLGRTPNTETETQTYNKLLTEQGLKATVAKLIATSEYSRFFGENVVPYQRVPFLKVGNYLGKARD
;
A
#
# COMPACT_ATOMS: atom_id res chain seq x y z
N MET A 1 -21.01 9.01 17.81
CA MET A 1 -20.16 9.03 16.60
C MET A 1 -19.11 10.12 16.75
N SER A 2 -17.82 9.81 16.70
CA SER A 2 -16.75 10.82 16.72
C SER A 2 -16.56 11.39 15.31
N VAL A 3 -16.66 12.71 15.14
CA VAL A 3 -16.33 13.38 13.87
C VAL A 3 -14.82 13.30 13.66
N LYS A 4 -14.38 12.69 12.55
CA LYS A 4 -12.94 12.43 12.29
C LYS A 4 -12.30 13.42 11.31
N ALA A 5 -13.12 14.16 10.58
CA ALA A 5 -12.66 15.13 9.59
C ALA A 5 -13.59 16.35 9.55
N SER A 6 -13.10 17.44 8.97
CA SER A 6 -13.88 18.66 8.79
C SER A 6 -13.56 19.27 7.43
N GLY A 7 -14.58 19.76 6.74
CA GLY A 7 -14.42 20.62 5.56
C GLY A 7 -14.02 22.05 5.89
N GLY A 8 -13.87 22.38 7.19
CA GLY A 8 -13.70 23.75 7.69
C GLY A 8 -15.03 24.44 7.99
N SER A 9 -15.00 25.42 8.89
CA SER A 9 -16.13 26.31 9.16
C SER A 9 -15.84 27.67 8.54
N SER A 10 -16.55 28.00 7.47
CA SER A 10 -16.55 29.37 6.94
C SER A 10 -17.46 30.24 7.79
N VAL A 11 -17.07 31.50 8.01
CA VAL A 11 -17.92 32.50 8.65
C VAL A 11 -19.03 32.85 7.66
N ALA A 12 -20.21 32.24 7.81
CA ALA A 12 -21.40 32.59 7.08
C ALA A 12 -22.28 33.47 7.96
N ARG A 13 -22.63 34.66 7.47
CA ARG A 13 -23.59 35.54 8.13
C ARG A 13 -24.93 35.40 7.40
N PRO A 14 -25.97 34.83 8.03
CA PRO A 14 -27.27 34.75 7.40
C PRO A 14 -27.82 36.16 7.19
N GLN A 15 -28.40 36.42 6.03
CA GLN A 15 -29.10 37.68 5.79
C GLN A 15 -30.36 37.71 6.64
N LEU A 16 -30.52 38.75 7.45
CA LEU A 16 -31.66 38.89 8.35
C LEU A 16 -32.82 39.65 7.69
N TYR A 17 -32.51 40.72 6.95
CA TYR A 17 -33.47 41.59 6.29
C TYR A 17 -32.80 42.39 5.17
N GLN A 18 -33.59 43.15 4.40
CA GLN A 18 -33.12 44.02 3.33
C GLN A 18 -33.41 45.48 3.68
N THR A 19 -32.60 46.37 3.13
CA THR A 19 -32.77 47.83 3.20
C THR A 19 -32.73 48.35 1.76
N ILE A 20 -33.35 49.49 1.47
CA ILE A 20 -33.31 50.08 0.13
C ILE A 20 -31.86 50.21 -0.40
N PRO A 21 -30.89 50.79 0.35
CA PRO A 21 -29.53 50.94 -0.17
C PRO A 21 -28.83 49.61 -0.46
N PHE A 22 -29.02 48.62 0.42
CA PHE A 22 -28.45 47.29 0.21
C PHE A 22 -29.04 46.61 -1.03
N ALA A 23 -30.36 46.67 -1.21
CA ALA A 23 -31.05 46.02 -2.34
C ALA A 23 -30.66 46.63 -3.70
N THR A 24 -30.50 47.96 -3.78
CA THR A 24 -30.08 48.63 -5.03
C THR A 24 -28.61 48.37 -5.36
N ILE A 25 -27.72 48.45 -4.37
CA ILE A 25 -26.28 48.21 -4.56
C ILE A 25 -26.02 46.75 -4.96
N ILE A 26 -26.68 45.80 -4.29
CA ILE A 26 -26.45 44.38 -4.56
C ILE A 26 -26.95 43.96 -5.95
N GLN A 27 -28.02 44.58 -6.45
CA GLN A 27 -28.51 44.34 -7.81
C GLN A 27 -27.50 44.76 -8.87
N ALA A 28 -26.78 45.88 -8.67
CA ALA A 28 -25.71 46.31 -9.55
C ALA A 28 -24.46 45.41 -9.42
N GLU A 29 -24.09 45.05 -8.19
CA GLU A 29 -22.96 44.16 -7.87
C GLU A 29 -23.13 42.78 -8.51
N GLN A 30 -24.28 42.13 -8.34
CA GLN A 30 -24.58 40.82 -8.94
C GLN A 30 -24.57 40.84 -10.47
N GLN A 31 -24.59 42.03 -11.08
CA GLN A 31 -24.54 42.24 -12.53
C GLN A 31 -23.16 42.70 -13.03
N ASP A 32 -22.17 42.87 -12.14
CA ASP A 32 -20.86 43.49 -12.40
C ASP A 32 -20.98 44.87 -13.10
N ARG A 33 -22.09 45.58 -12.83
CA ARG A 33 -22.37 46.91 -13.39
C ARG A 33 -21.97 47.99 -12.39
N PHE A 34 -21.65 49.16 -12.93
CA PHE A 34 -21.73 50.38 -12.11
C PHE A 34 -23.20 50.80 -11.98
N LEU A 35 -23.53 51.46 -10.86
CA LEU A 35 -24.88 51.95 -10.59
C LEU A 35 -25.37 52.84 -11.74
N ALA A 36 -26.58 52.53 -12.22
CA ALA A 36 -27.22 53.33 -13.26
C ALA A 36 -27.78 54.64 -12.67
N GLY A 37 -28.04 55.63 -13.53
CA GLY A 37 -28.61 56.93 -13.10
C GLY A 37 -29.93 56.81 -12.34
N GLY A 38 -30.79 55.83 -12.71
CA GLY A 38 -32.03 55.54 -11.99
C GLY A 38 -31.81 54.99 -10.58
N GLU A 39 -30.89 54.01 -10.44
CA GLU A 39 -30.53 53.40 -9.14
C GLU A 39 -29.87 54.44 -8.21
N LEU A 40 -29.04 55.34 -8.76
CA LEU A 40 -28.48 56.49 -8.02
C LEU A 40 -29.56 57.49 -7.60
N GLY A 41 -30.56 57.72 -8.45
CA GLY A 41 -31.72 58.55 -8.13
C GLY A 41 -32.54 57.99 -6.98
N GLU A 42 -32.75 56.67 -6.94
CA GLU A 42 -33.44 55.97 -5.84
C GLU A 42 -32.67 56.10 -4.51
N LEU A 43 -31.35 55.87 -4.54
CA LEU A 43 -30.48 56.09 -3.38
C LEU A 43 -30.52 57.53 -2.89
N ALA A 44 -30.40 58.49 -3.80
CA ALA A 44 -30.49 59.92 -3.45
C ALA A 44 -31.85 60.28 -2.87
N GLY A 45 -32.94 59.69 -3.39
CA GLY A 45 -34.29 59.84 -2.86
C GLY A 45 -34.39 59.35 -1.42
N PHE A 46 -33.88 58.14 -1.13
CA PHE A 46 -33.88 57.56 0.22
C PHE A 46 -33.05 58.39 1.21
N PHE A 47 -31.84 58.82 0.84
CA PHE A 47 -31.02 59.62 1.76
C PHE A 47 -31.58 61.02 2.01
N ARG A 48 -32.28 61.63 1.04
CA ARG A 48 -32.99 62.90 1.23
C ARG A 48 -34.16 62.78 2.21
N SER A 49 -34.86 61.64 2.23
CA SER A 49 -35.97 61.41 3.18
C SER A 49 -35.51 60.92 4.55
N GLY A 50 -34.21 60.65 4.74
CA GLY A 50 -33.66 60.05 5.96
C GLY A 50 -33.93 60.83 7.25
N THR A 51 -33.84 62.17 7.24
CA THR A 51 -34.14 63.00 8.43
C THR A 51 -35.58 62.80 8.89
N LYS A 52 -36.52 62.82 7.94
CA LYS A 52 -37.94 62.59 8.21
C LYS A 52 -38.21 61.18 8.75
N LEU A 53 -37.52 60.15 8.23
CA LEU A 53 -37.65 58.78 8.75
C LEU A 53 -37.15 58.66 10.20
N LEU A 54 -36.06 59.37 10.55
CA LEU A 54 -35.55 59.40 11.92
C LEU A 54 -36.47 60.16 12.86
N GLU A 55 -37.06 61.28 12.44
CA GLU A 55 -38.06 62.03 13.23
C GLU A 55 -39.29 61.16 13.52
N ILE A 56 -39.77 60.39 12.53
CA ILE A 56 -40.86 59.44 12.71
C ILE A 56 -40.47 58.35 13.71
N ALA A 57 -39.27 57.78 13.60
CA ALA A 57 -38.82 56.75 14.53
C ALA A 57 -38.66 57.30 15.97
N ASP A 58 -38.12 58.50 16.13
CA ASP A 58 -37.93 59.15 17.44
C ASP A 58 -39.27 59.45 18.12
N THR A 59 -40.23 60.01 17.37
CA THR A 59 -41.59 60.29 17.88
C THR A 59 -42.35 59.03 18.27
N ILE A 60 -42.22 57.92 17.52
CA ILE A 60 -42.81 56.62 17.90
C ILE A 60 -42.12 56.06 19.16
N THR A 61 -40.79 56.18 19.24
CA THR A 61 -40.01 55.66 20.37
C THR A 61 -40.32 56.42 21.66
N LYS A 62 -40.43 57.75 21.60
CA LYS A 62 -40.84 58.59 22.74
C LYS A 62 -42.24 58.25 23.25
N ASN A 63 -43.16 57.92 22.34
CA ASN A 63 -44.55 57.60 22.66
C ASN A 63 -44.83 56.10 22.80
N SER A 64 -43.80 55.24 22.87
CA SER A 64 -43.97 53.78 22.82
C SER A 64 -44.83 53.23 23.97
N ASP A 65 -44.63 53.75 25.19
CA ASP A 65 -45.37 53.34 26.39
C ASP A 65 -46.87 53.69 26.26
N LEU A 66 -47.19 54.83 25.63
CA LEU A 66 -48.57 55.27 25.36
C LEU A 66 -49.24 54.42 24.27
N ILE A 67 -48.51 54.11 23.20
CA ILE A 67 -49.02 53.28 22.09
C ILE A 67 -49.31 51.86 22.57
N VAL A 68 -48.37 51.24 23.29
CA VAL A 68 -48.52 49.88 23.81
C VAL A 68 -49.60 49.81 24.89
N SER A 69 -49.68 50.80 25.79
CA SER A 69 -50.72 50.81 26.84
C SER A 69 -52.14 50.96 26.28
N ARG A 70 -52.37 51.80 25.27
CA ARG A 70 -53.68 51.90 24.60
C ARG A 70 -54.10 50.58 23.97
N ALA A 71 -53.19 49.91 23.26
CA ALA A 71 -53.47 48.61 22.65
C ALA A 71 -53.70 47.51 23.70
N ALA A 72 -52.90 47.48 24.76
CA ALA A 72 -53.03 46.51 25.84
C ALA A 72 -54.36 46.66 26.60
N ASN A 73 -54.79 47.90 26.90
CA ASN A 73 -56.06 48.18 27.56
C ASN A 73 -57.28 47.80 26.70
N ARG A 74 -57.12 47.75 25.36
CA ARG A 74 -58.19 47.32 24.46
C ARG A 74 -58.42 45.81 24.48
N ILE A 75 -57.38 45.01 24.75
CA ILE A 75 -57.41 43.54 24.66
C ILE A 75 -57.41 42.83 26.01
N PHE A 76 -56.93 43.48 27.09
CA PHE A 76 -56.86 42.92 28.44
C PHE A 76 -57.87 43.58 29.39
N THR A 77 -58.41 42.79 30.32
CA THR A 77 -59.35 43.24 31.36
C THR A 77 -58.97 42.68 32.73
N GLY A 78 -59.34 43.39 33.80
CA GLY A 78 -59.17 42.90 35.18
C GLY A 78 -57.83 43.25 35.86
N GLY A 79 -57.19 44.36 35.50
CA GLY A 79 -55.95 44.88 36.11
C GLY A 79 -55.19 45.85 35.19
N SER A 80 -54.04 46.38 35.63
CA SER A 80 -53.17 47.22 34.79
C SER A 80 -52.19 46.35 33.98
N PRO A 81 -52.32 46.25 32.65
CA PRO A 81 -51.42 45.43 31.84
C PRO A 81 -49.97 45.92 31.92
N MET A 82 -49.75 47.24 31.96
CA MET A 82 -48.42 47.85 31.87
C MET A 82 -47.46 47.44 33.00
N ALA A 83 -47.98 46.95 34.13
CA ALA A 83 -47.17 46.41 35.22
C ALA A 83 -46.31 45.18 34.80
N TYR A 84 -46.67 44.51 33.71
CA TYR A 84 -45.98 43.33 33.19
C TYR A 84 -45.04 43.65 32.00
N LEU A 85 -44.87 44.92 31.61
CA LEU A 85 -43.94 45.27 30.54
C LEU A 85 -42.50 45.25 31.06
N GLU A 86 -41.71 44.28 30.60
CA GLU A 86 -40.27 44.25 30.85
C GLU A 86 -39.58 45.28 29.93
N LYS A 87 -38.98 46.32 30.52
CA LYS A 87 -38.12 47.25 29.78
C LYS A 87 -36.79 46.54 29.49
N PRO A 88 -36.25 46.65 28.26
CA PRO A 88 -34.93 46.09 27.97
C PRO A 88 -33.90 46.72 28.91
N GLU A 89 -32.97 45.92 29.44
CA GLU A 89 -31.82 46.45 30.17
C GLU A 89 -31.09 47.45 29.25
N GLU A 90 -31.06 48.74 29.64
CA GLU A 90 -30.24 49.72 28.96
C GLU A 90 -28.81 49.20 28.99
N ALA A 91 -28.22 48.98 27.81
CA ALA A 91 -26.82 48.64 27.70
C ALA A 91 -26.04 49.70 28.48
N LYS A 92 -25.34 49.29 29.54
CA LYS A 92 -24.47 50.16 30.33
C LYS A 92 -23.67 51.02 29.35
N PRO A 93 -23.81 52.36 29.34
CA PRO A 93 -23.05 53.18 28.42
C PRO A 93 -21.57 53.02 28.76
N GLU A 94 -20.79 52.49 27.82
CA GLU A 94 -19.34 52.68 27.84
C GLU A 94 -19.07 54.18 27.90
N MET A 95 -18.22 54.55 28.85
CA MET A 95 -17.98 55.92 29.29
C MET A 95 -17.66 56.86 28.14
N VAL A 96 -18.61 57.74 27.81
CA VAL A 96 -18.31 59.06 27.24
C VAL A 96 -18.57 60.08 28.34
N LYS A 97 -17.50 60.69 28.85
CA LYS A 97 -17.58 61.80 29.81
C LYS A 97 -18.29 62.97 29.14
N ALA A 98 -19.55 63.20 29.51
CA ALA A 98 -20.21 64.49 29.38
C ALA A 98 -21.07 64.73 30.62
N SER A 99 -20.82 65.87 31.25
CA SER A 99 -21.36 66.34 32.52
C SER A 99 -22.85 66.68 32.44
N THR A 100 -23.67 66.10 33.32
CA THR A 100 -24.92 66.72 33.79
C THR A 100 -25.36 66.15 35.15
N SER A 101 -25.93 67.02 35.97
CA SER A 101 -26.14 66.91 37.42
C SER A 101 -27.21 65.89 37.88
N PRO A 102 -27.10 65.34 39.11
CA PRO A 102 -28.00 64.32 39.64
C PRO A 102 -29.16 64.95 40.44
N GLN A 103 -30.32 65.17 39.81
CA GLN A 103 -31.51 65.59 40.58
C GLN A 103 -32.84 64.97 40.15
N THR A 104 -32.83 63.93 39.31
CA THR A 104 -34.07 63.30 38.81
C THR A 104 -34.20 61.82 39.14
N GLN A 105 -33.33 61.26 40.00
CA GLN A 105 -33.33 59.82 40.31
C GLN A 105 -34.14 59.41 41.55
N ARG A 106 -34.71 60.33 42.33
CA ARG A 106 -35.43 60.00 43.58
C ARG A 106 -36.96 60.00 43.55
N ALA A 107 -37.58 60.13 42.38
CA ALA A 107 -39.05 60.11 42.25
C ALA A 107 -39.62 58.81 41.62
N ARG A 108 -38.78 57.79 41.36
CA ARG A 108 -39.19 56.57 40.64
C ARG A 108 -39.44 55.33 41.51
N GLU A 109 -39.21 55.42 42.81
CA GLU A 109 -39.32 54.27 43.74
C GLU A 109 -40.70 54.13 44.41
N LEU A 110 -41.65 55.03 44.15
CA LEU A 110 -43.02 54.93 44.68
C LEU A 110 -44.01 54.78 43.52
N GLY A 111 -44.45 53.54 43.32
CA GLY A 111 -45.32 53.09 42.22
C GLY A 111 -46.76 53.59 42.29
N THR A 112 -46.96 54.91 42.20
CA THR A 112 -48.25 55.56 41.91
C THR A 112 -48.02 56.85 41.15
N ALA A 113 -47.85 56.78 39.84
CA ALA A 113 -47.85 57.96 38.98
C ALA A 113 -48.55 57.66 37.66
N THR A 114 -49.85 57.93 37.61
CA THR A 114 -50.58 58.23 36.37
C THR A 114 -50.00 59.52 35.81
N TYR A 115 -49.26 59.43 34.71
CA TYR A 115 -48.67 60.59 34.05
C TYR A 115 -49.76 61.35 33.29
N VAL A 116 -50.18 62.49 33.82
CA VAL A 116 -50.95 63.52 33.12
C VAL A 116 -49.97 64.65 32.82
N GLU A 117 -49.69 64.90 31.55
CA GLU A 117 -48.95 66.09 31.12
C GLU A 117 -49.95 67.20 30.82
N SER A 118 -49.73 68.35 31.46
CA SER A 118 -50.63 69.49 31.56
C SER A 118 -50.89 70.18 30.22
N GLY A 119 -52.07 69.93 29.64
CA GLY A 119 -52.73 70.80 28.68
C GLY A 119 -54.10 71.20 29.22
N SER A 120 -54.21 72.45 29.66
CA SER A 120 -55.41 73.20 30.07
C SER A 120 -56.75 72.66 29.51
N GLY A 121 -57.61 72.09 30.39
CA GLY A 121 -59.02 71.84 30.08
C GLY A 121 -59.75 70.87 31.02
N GLY A 122 -60.46 71.40 32.02
CA GLY A 122 -61.73 70.92 32.61
C GLY A 122 -61.96 69.44 32.96
N LEU A 123 -62.13 69.18 34.26
CA LEU A 123 -62.51 67.94 34.97
C LEU A 123 -63.82 67.21 34.53
N PHE A 124 -64.48 67.62 33.44
CA PHE A 124 -65.73 67.01 32.96
C PHE A 124 -65.63 66.31 31.59
N ASP A 125 -64.48 66.36 30.90
CA ASP A 125 -64.28 65.65 29.62
C ASP A 125 -63.89 64.16 29.80
N GLY A 126 -63.56 63.74 31.02
CA GLY A 126 -63.14 62.37 31.37
C GLY A 126 -64.24 61.31 31.31
N PHE A 127 -65.52 61.70 31.25
CA PHE A 127 -66.65 60.78 31.08
C PHE A 127 -67.13 60.65 29.62
N GLY A 128 -66.75 61.57 28.72
CA GLY A 128 -67.13 61.53 27.30
C GLY A 128 -66.32 60.52 26.47
N SER A 129 -65.08 60.23 26.85
CA SER A 129 -64.19 59.33 26.10
C SER A 129 -64.42 57.84 26.38
N LEU A 130 -65.16 57.46 27.43
CA LEU A 130 -65.46 56.07 27.76
C LEU A 130 -66.70 55.52 27.00
N PHE A 131 -67.54 56.41 26.46
CA PHE A 131 -68.75 56.07 25.70
C PHE A 131 -68.81 56.65 24.28
N SER A 132 -67.82 57.43 23.84
CA SER A 132 -67.60 57.78 22.42
C SER A 132 -67.00 56.60 21.63
N GLY A 133 -67.66 55.45 21.67
CA GLY A 133 -67.41 54.32 20.80
C GLY A 133 -68.08 54.51 19.45
N ALA A 134 -67.61 55.48 18.66
CA ALA A 134 -68.06 55.66 17.27
C ALA A 134 -66.92 55.94 16.27
N GLY A 135 -65.66 55.74 16.69
CA GLY A 135 -64.48 55.85 15.82
C GLY A 135 -63.48 54.69 15.94
N GLY A 136 -63.81 53.64 16.70
CA GLY A 136 -62.96 52.46 16.83
C GLY A 136 -63.13 51.53 15.63
N SER A 137 -62.03 51.04 15.06
CA SER A 137 -62.05 50.06 13.98
C SER A 137 -62.97 48.86 14.32
N PRO A 138 -63.73 48.32 13.35
CA PRO A 138 -64.71 47.28 13.61
C PRO A 138 -64.06 46.07 14.28
N THR A 139 -64.58 45.66 15.44
CA THR A 139 -64.11 44.48 16.17
C THR A 139 -64.35 43.23 15.31
N PRO A 140 -63.32 42.41 15.04
CA PRO A 140 -63.48 41.17 14.28
C PRO A 140 -64.46 40.19 14.95
N ALA A 141 -65.22 39.44 14.16
CA ALA A 141 -66.08 38.38 14.66
C ALA A 141 -65.26 37.35 15.47
N GLY A 142 -65.64 37.11 16.73
CA GLY A 142 -64.95 36.16 17.63
C GLY A 142 -63.96 36.77 18.62
N PHE A 143 -63.80 38.10 18.68
CA PHE A 143 -62.98 38.76 19.69
C PHE A 143 -63.57 38.62 21.11
N ARG A 144 -62.74 38.21 22.08
CA ARG A 144 -63.05 38.23 23.52
C ARG A 144 -61.88 38.85 24.27
N PRO A 145 -62.11 39.81 25.19
CA PRO A 145 -61.04 40.39 25.99
C PRO A 145 -60.43 39.32 26.92
N ILE A 146 -59.11 39.36 27.06
CA ILE A 146 -58.35 38.41 27.87
C ILE A 146 -58.33 38.90 29.32
N ASN A 147 -58.70 38.03 30.26
CA ASN A 147 -58.66 38.37 31.68
C ASN A 147 -57.25 38.13 32.25
N ILE A 148 -56.64 39.16 32.84
CA ILE A 148 -55.25 39.14 33.34
C ILE A 148 -55.06 38.04 34.40
N ALA A 149 -56.00 37.87 35.32
CA ALA A 149 -55.90 36.90 36.41
C ALA A 149 -55.91 35.44 35.89
N ARG A 150 -56.64 35.18 34.80
CA ARG A 150 -56.69 33.85 34.16
C ARG A 150 -55.52 33.59 33.21
N TYR A 151 -54.94 34.65 32.64
CA TYR A 151 -53.87 34.54 31.66
C TYR A 151 -52.49 34.27 32.30
N GLY A 152 -52.28 34.79 33.51
CA GLY A 152 -51.06 34.58 34.29
C GLY A 152 -49.91 35.52 33.90
N PRO A 153 -48.96 35.78 34.83
CA PRO A 153 -47.94 36.83 34.68
C PRO A 153 -46.96 36.56 33.52
N ARG A 154 -46.54 35.30 33.33
CA ARG A 154 -45.59 34.92 32.28
C ARG A 154 -46.16 35.13 30.87
N ASN A 155 -47.44 34.83 30.67
CA ASN A 155 -48.08 35.03 29.37
C ASN A 155 -48.37 36.52 29.12
N MET A 156 -48.77 37.27 30.17
CA MET A 156 -48.90 38.72 30.10
C MET A 156 -47.59 39.41 29.68
N GLN A 157 -46.46 39.03 30.29
CA GLN A 157 -45.14 39.53 29.91
C GLN A 157 -44.82 39.26 28.44
N LYS A 158 -45.07 38.03 27.96
CA LYS A 158 -44.89 37.68 26.54
C LYS A 158 -45.74 38.56 25.62
N SER A 159 -47.03 38.71 25.90
CA SER A 159 -47.91 39.53 25.06
C SER A 159 -47.47 40.99 24.98
N LEU A 160 -47.10 41.61 26.10
CA LEU A 160 -46.65 43.00 26.11
C LEU A 160 -45.28 43.16 25.46
N ARG A 161 -44.38 42.19 25.67
CA ARG A 161 -43.11 42.12 24.95
C ARG A 161 -43.34 42.02 23.44
N ASP A 162 -44.27 41.19 23.00
CA ASP A 162 -44.57 40.99 21.58
C ASP A 162 -45.17 42.27 20.96
N LEU A 163 -46.07 42.98 21.66
CA LEU A 163 -46.57 44.30 21.23
C LEU A 163 -45.42 45.34 21.13
N SER A 164 -44.53 45.35 22.12
CA SER A 164 -43.34 46.21 22.10
C SER A 164 -42.39 45.86 20.94
N TRP A 165 -42.16 44.57 20.68
CA TRP A 165 -41.35 44.09 19.56
C TRP A 165 -41.94 44.45 18.20
N MET A 166 -43.26 44.36 18.04
CA MET A 166 -43.94 44.78 16.81
C MET A 166 -43.73 46.27 16.54
N LEU A 167 -43.86 47.11 17.58
CA LEU A 167 -43.60 48.54 17.45
C LEU A 167 -42.12 48.82 17.10
N ARG A 168 -41.20 48.09 17.73
CA ARG A 168 -39.76 48.23 17.49
C ARG A 168 -39.38 47.81 16.06
N TYR A 169 -39.84 46.66 15.59
CA TYR A 169 -39.61 46.23 14.21
C TYR A 169 -40.24 47.18 13.20
N LEU A 170 -41.38 47.80 13.54
CA LEU A 170 -42.00 48.82 12.69
C LEU A 170 -41.10 50.07 12.59
N THR A 171 -40.55 50.56 13.70
CA THR A 171 -39.57 51.66 13.65
C THR A 171 -38.33 51.29 12.85
N TYR A 172 -37.82 50.05 12.99
CA TYR A 172 -36.66 49.58 12.22
C TYR A 172 -36.95 49.48 10.73
N ALA A 173 -38.14 49.01 10.34
CA ALA A 173 -38.55 48.93 8.94
C ALA A 173 -38.70 50.30 8.29
N ILE A 174 -39.23 51.29 9.03
CA ILE A 174 -39.32 52.68 8.58
C ILE A 174 -37.93 53.25 8.34
N VAL A 175 -37.00 53.09 9.28
CA VAL A 175 -35.62 53.58 9.14
C VAL A 175 -34.85 52.84 8.04
N ALA A 176 -35.09 51.54 7.87
CA ALA A 176 -34.50 50.72 6.81
C ALA A 176 -35.03 51.05 5.40
N GLY A 177 -36.21 51.69 5.33
CA GLY A 177 -36.91 52.02 4.08
C GLY A 177 -37.61 50.84 3.41
N ASP A 178 -37.51 49.63 3.94
CA ASP A 178 -38.05 48.40 3.34
C ASP A 178 -38.85 47.61 4.40
N PRO A 179 -40.10 47.17 4.10
CA PRO A 179 -40.90 46.35 5.02
C PRO A 179 -40.38 44.92 5.22
N ASN A 180 -39.27 44.49 4.59
CA ASN A 180 -38.78 43.11 4.66
C ASN A 180 -38.62 42.56 6.09
N ILE A 181 -38.22 43.39 7.06
CA ILE A 181 -38.14 42.99 8.49
C ILE A 181 -39.51 42.53 9.00
N LEU A 182 -40.59 43.21 8.60
CA LEU A 182 -41.95 42.91 9.02
C LEU A 182 -42.49 41.70 8.27
N THR A 183 -42.31 41.65 6.95
CA THR A 183 -42.85 40.56 6.13
C THR A 183 -42.26 39.21 6.52
N VAL A 184 -40.96 39.12 6.81
CA VAL A 184 -40.31 37.86 7.18
C VAL A 184 -40.70 37.39 8.59
N ASN A 185 -40.75 38.31 9.56
CA ASN A 185 -40.92 37.95 10.97
C ASN A 185 -42.39 37.84 11.40
N VAL A 186 -43.31 38.52 10.70
CA VAL A 186 -44.74 38.52 11.04
C VAL A 186 -45.49 37.43 10.28
N ARG A 187 -45.03 37.05 9.08
CA ARG A 187 -45.65 35.99 8.29
C ARG A 187 -45.61 34.66 9.04
N GLY A 188 -46.77 34.01 9.14
CA GLY A 188 -46.94 32.72 9.82
C GLY A 188 -46.87 32.77 11.34
N LEU A 189 -46.61 33.95 11.92
CA LEU A 189 -46.64 34.14 13.38
C LEU A 189 -48.04 33.89 13.96
N ARG A 190 -49.09 34.15 13.17
CA ARG A 190 -50.48 33.93 13.58
C ARG A 190 -50.71 32.50 14.06
N GLU A 191 -50.34 31.49 13.27
CA GLU A 191 -50.54 30.07 13.61
C GLU A 191 -49.70 29.65 14.82
N VAL A 192 -48.50 30.23 14.97
CA VAL A 192 -47.65 30.00 16.15
C VAL A 192 -48.31 30.57 17.42
N ILE A 193 -48.92 31.75 17.32
CA ILE A 193 -49.57 32.43 18.45
C ILE A 193 -50.94 31.82 18.77
N GLU A 194 -51.71 31.32 17.79
CA GLU A 194 -53.04 30.72 18.00
C GLU A 194 -53.04 29.58 19.03
N ASN A 195 -51.91 28.88 19.20
CA ASN A 195 -51.74 27.85 20.23
C ASN A 195 -51.72 28.39 21.67
N ALA A 196 -51.39 29.66 21.87
CA ALA A 196 -51.17 30.26 23.19
C ALA A 196 -52.01 31.53 23.47
N CYS A 197 -52.50 32.21 22.43
CA CYS A 197 -53.29 33.43 22.52
C CYS A 197 -54.29 33.53 21.36
N SER A 198 -55.34 34.34 21.53
CA SER A 198 -56.31 34.59 20.45
C SER A 198 -55.71 35.47 19.35
N ALA A 199 -55.62 34.98 18.11
CA ALA A 199 -55.21 35.78 16.96
C ALA A 199 -56.11 37.00 16.72
N ALA A 200 -57.41 36.91 17.05
CA ALA A 200 -58.33 38.03 16.98
C ALA A 200 -57.94 39.15 17.95
N ALA A 201 -57.44 38.82 19.14
CA ALA A 201 -56.94 39.80 20.10
C ALA A 201 -55.69 40.51 19.57
N THR A 202 -54.74 39.77 18.97
CA THR A 202 -53.53 40.36 18.37
C THR A 202 -53.87 41.31 17.20
N LEU A 203 -54.86 40.96 16.36
CA LEU A 203 -55.32 41.84 15.27
C LEU A 203 -55.92 43.15 15.78
N VAL A 204 -56.78 43.08 16.80
CA VAL A 204 -57.34 44.26 17.44
C VAL A 204 -56.25 45.11 18.07
N ALA A 205 -55.26 44.49 18.71
CA ALA A 205 -54.11 45.19 19.29
C ALA A 205 -53.32 45.95 18.21
N LEU A 206 -52.98 45.31 17.09
CA LEU A 206 -52.24 45.95 15.99
C LEU A 206 -53.04 47.09 15.33
N GLN A 207 -54.35 46.95 15.18
CA GLN A 207 -55.22 48.02 14.68
C GLN A 207 -55.25 49.22 15.65
N GLU A 208 -55.32 48.95 16.96
CA GLU A 208 -55.30 50.00 17.97
C GLU A 208 -53.93 50.68 18.06
N MET A 209 -52.83 49.93 17.95
CA MET A 209 -51.48 50.49 17.85
C MET A 209 -51.34 51.40 16.63
N ARG A 210 -51.90 51.01 15.48
CA ARG A 210 -51.95 51.87 14.29
C ARG A 210 -52.68 53.17 14.58
N ASN A 211 -53.89 53.11 15.14
CA ASN A 211 -54.69 54.30 15.43
C ASN A 211 -54.00 55.23 16.45
N ALA A 212 -53.43 54.65 17.51
CA ALA A 212 -52.68 55.39 18.52
C ALA A 212 -51.43 56.06 17.94
N CYS A 213 -50.70 55.35 17.07
CA CYS A 213 -49.53 55.87 16.40
C CYS A 213 -49.88 57.00 15.42
N LEU A 214 -50.95 56.86 14.62
CA LEU A 214 -51.44 57.93 13.73
C LEU A 214 -51.89 59.16 14.50
N GLY A 215 -52.45 58.97 15.71
CA GLY A 215 -52.78 60.05 16.62
C GLY A 215 -51.59 60.92 17.04
N CYS A 216 -50.36 60.40 16.99
CA CYS A 216 -49.13 61.14 17.29
C CYS A 216 -48.67 62.05 16.12
N PHE A 217 -49.21 61.86 14.90
CA PHE A 217 -48.78 62.55 13.68
C PHE A 217 -49.86 63.44 13.05
N LYS A 218 -50.84 63.93 13.84
CA LYS A 218 -51.96 64.76 13.33
C LYS A 218 -51.52 66.03 12.59
N GLY A 219 -50.29 66.50 12.80
CA GLY A 219 -49.71 67.69 12.15
C GLY A 219 -48.82 67.43 10.91
N ASP A 220 -48.49 66.17 10.58
CA ASP A 220 -47.66 65.82 9.41
C ASP A 220 -48.33 64.71 8.58
N PRO A 221 -49.04 65.06 7.49
CA PRO A 221 -49.76 64.09 6.69
C PRO A 221 -48.81 63.10 5.99
N ALA A 222 -47.59 63.52 5.63
CA ALA A 222 -46.62 62.65 4.97
C ALA A 222 -46.01 61.62 5.93
N ALA A 223 -45.75 62.00 7.19
CA ALA A 223 -45.35 61.03 8.22
C ALA A 223 -46.48 60.02 8.51
N SER A 224 -47.72 60.52 8.63
CA SER A 224 -48.90 59.67 8.89
C SER A 224 -49.12 58.65 7.77
N GLY A 225 -48.90 59.03 6.50
CA GLY A 225 -49.03 58.12 5.35
C GLY A 225 -47.98 57.00 5.35
N ILE A 226 -46.72 57.32 5.65
CA ILE A 226 -45.65 56.32 5.75
C ILE A 226 -45.97 55.31 6.84
N VAL A 227 -46.28 55.79 8.05
CA VAL A 227 -46.61 54.95 9.21
C VAL A 227 -47.83 54.08 8.92
N ALA A 228 -48.89 54.64 8.34
CA ALA A 228 -50.09 53.90 7.95
C ALA A 228 -49.75 52.74 7.01
N GLY A 229 -48.91 52.96 5.98
CA GLY A 229 -48.50 51.93 5.04
C GLY A 229 -47.75 50.77 5.71
N TYR A 230 -46.80 51.03 6.60
CA TYR A 230 -46.07 49.97 7.31
C TYR A 230 -46.97 49.16 8.28
N PHE A 231 -47.91 49.82 8.97
CA PHE A 231 -48.89 49.11 9.80
C PHE A 231 -49.85 48.26 8.97
N GLU A 232 -50.30 48.75 7.81
CA GLU A 232 -51.14 47.96 6.90
C GLU A 232 -50.42 46.70 6.41
N ILE A 233 -49.15 46.80 6.03
CA ILE A 233 -48.33 45.65 5.65
C ILE A 233 -48.24 44.66 6.82
N THR A 234 -47.95 45.13 8.03
CA THR A 234 -47.85 44.29 9.24
C THR A 234 -49.14 43.52 9.50
N ILE A 235 -50.29 44.21 9.44
CA ILE A 235 -51.61 43.61 9.66
C ILE A 235 -51.94 42.60 8.55
N ASN A 236 -51.62 42.92 7.30
CA ASN A 236 -51.89 42.04 6.16
C ASN A 236 -51.04 40.77 6.23
N GLU A 237 -49.75 40.88 6.56
CA GLU A 237 -48.86 39.72 6.71
C GLU A 237 -49.21 38.85 7.91
N PHE A 238 -49.72 39.43 9.01
CA PHE A 238 -50.22 38.66 10.14
C PHE A 238 -51.51 37.90 9.80
N LYS A 239 -52.40 38.48 8.98
CA LYS A 239 -53.63 37.79 8.54
C LYS A 239 -53.34 36.61 7.61
N ALA A 240 -52.28 36.72 6.82
CA ALA A 240 -51.96 35.78 5.78
C ALA A 240 -51.42 34.45 6.34
N ALA A 241 -51.73 33.35 5.65
CA ALA A 241 -51.37 32.00 6.08
C ALA A 241 -49.84 31.76 6.05
N THR A 242 -49.35 30.83 6.88
CA THR A 242 -47.96 30.42 6.86
C THR A 242 -47.60 29.84 5.49
N PRO A 243 -46.53 30.33 4.84
CA PRO A 243 -46.10 29.78 3.57
C PRO A 243 -45.57 28.35 3.75
N SER A 244 -45.83 27.48 2.78
CA SER A 244 -45.31 26.11 2.77
C SER A 244 -43.78 26.09 2.71
N ASP A 245 -43.17 25.14 3.41
CA ASP A 245 -41.73 24.92 3.36
C ASP A 245 -41.26 24.53 1.95
N LYS A 246 -40.09 25.04 1.57
CA LYS A 246 -39.40 24.63 0.34
C LYS A 246 -38.75 23.28 0.53
N LEU A 247 -39.31 22.27 -0.10
CA LEU A 247 -38.75 20.93 -0.12
C LEU A 247 -37.67 20.80 -1.19
N ARG A 248 -36.55 20.18 -0.81
CA ARG A 248 -35.43 19.83 -1.69
C ARG A 248 -35.39 18.31 -1.80
N GLN A 249 -36.14 17.77 -2.74
CA GLN A 249 -36.17 16.35 -3.04
C GLN A 249 -34.98 15.97 -3.93
N ARG A 250 -34.51 14.72 -3.82
CA ARG A 250 -33.35 14.21 -4.56
C ARG A 250 -33.73 12.96 -5.36
N PRO A 251 -33.25 12.84 -6.61
CA PRO A 251 -33.57 11.69 -7.45
C PRO A 251 -32.79 10.42 -7.05
N SER A 252 -31.68 10.56 -6.33
CA SER A 252 -30.78 9.46 -5.98
C SER A 252 -30.73 9.21 -4.46
N ASN A 253 -30.55 7.94 -4.08
CA ASN A 253 -30.63 7.48 -2.69
C ASN A 253 -29.43 7.90 -1.82
N ASP A 254 -28.29 8.20 -2.43
CA ASP A 254 -27.05 8.64 -1.76
C ASP A 254 -27.12 10.12 -1.33
N GLN A 255 -28.05 10.88 -1.91
CA GLN A 255 -28.31 12.27 -1.59
C GLN A 255 -29.46 12.37 -0.58
N GLN A 256 -29.28 13.21 0.44
CA GLN A 256 -30.33 13.46 1.42
C GLN A 256 -31.30 14.54 0.94
N GLY A 257 -32.60 14.30 1.16
CA GLY A 257 -33.62 15.33 1.03
C GLY A 257 -33.59 16.31 2.20
N LEU A 258 -33.87 17.59 1.94
CA LEU A 258 -33.87 18.66 2.96
C LEU A 258 -35.09 19.57 2.79
N GLN A 259 -35.37 20.40 3.80
CA GLN A 259 -36.41 21.41 3.73
C GLN A 259 -35.91 22.77 4.25
N LEU A 260 -36.47 23.85 3.72
CA LEU A 260 -36.17 25.22 4.14
C LEU A 260 -37.47 25.99 4.37
N PRO A 261 -37.66 26.63 5.54
CA PRO A 261 -38.77 27.54 5.74
C PRO A 261 -38.77 28.67 4.71
N GLN A 262 -39.91 28.92 4.08
CA GLN A 262 -40.00 29.94 3.03
C GLN A 262 -39.67 31.35 3.55
N SER A 263 -39.94 31.62 4.83
CA SER A 263 -39.54 32.88 5.48
C SER A 263 -38.03 33.11 5.42
N TYR A 264 -37.22 32.06 5.61
CA TYR A 264 -35.76 32.14 5.51
C TYR A 264 -35.31 32.42 4.07
N PHE A 265 -35.98 31.83 3.07
CA PHE A 265 -35.72 32.13 1.66
C PHE A 265 -36.07 33.58 1.30
N ASN A 266 -37.19 34.11 1.81
CA ASN A 266 -37.62 35.47 1.54
C ASN A 266 -36.70 36.52 2.18
N ALA A 267 -36.14 36.20 3.36
CA ALA A 267 -35.16 37.03 4.05
C ALA A 267 -33.81 37.09 3.32
N ALA A 268 -33.46 35.99 2.63
CA ALA A 268 -32.21 35.87 1.92
C ALA A 268 -32.05 36.93 0.81
N GLU A 269 -30.81 37.14 0.40
CA GLU A 269 -30.44 37.99 -0.72
C GLU A 269 -31.21 37.57 -1.99
N ARG A 270 -31.92 38.53 -2.62
CA ARG A 270 -32.55 38.30 -3.93
C ARG A 270 -31.46 38.19 -4.98
N ARG A 271 -31.32 37.01 -5.58
CA ARG A 271 -30.43 36.77 -6.72
C ARG A 271 -31.26 36.71 -8.00
N PRO A 272 -31.02 37.58 -9.00
CA PRO A 272 -31.75 37.58 -10.25
C PRO A 272 -31.43 36.32 -11.03
N LYS A 273 -32.46 35.70 -11.58
CA LYS A 273 -32.33 34.57 -12.49
C LYS A 273 -32.47 35.10 -13.91
N PHE A 274 -31.46 34.85 -14.73
CA PHE A 274 -31.43 35.31 -16.12
C PHE A 274 -32.04 34.22 -17.00
N VAL A 275 -33.07 34.58 -17.76
CA VAL A 275 -33.81 33.66 -18.63
C VAL A 275 -33.70 34.16 -20.07
N MET A 276 -33.44 33.26 -21.01
CA MET A 276 -33.35 33.57 -22.42
C MET A 276 -34.66 33.24 -23.12
N LYS A 277 -35.39 34.28 -23.53
CA LYS A 277 -36.63 34.14 -24.31
C LYS A 277 -36.48 34.78 -25.69
N PRO A 278 -37.16 34.27 -26.73
CA PRO A 278 -36.98 34.73 -28.11
C PRO A 278 -37.37 36.21 -28.32
N GLY A 279 -38.33 36.73 -27.55
CA GLY A 279 -38.85 38.11 -27.65
C GLY A 279 -38.11 39.17 -26.83
N LEU A 280 -36.99 38.85 -26.17
CA LEU A 280 -36.23 39.82 -25.39
C LEU A 280 -35.55 40.88 -26.27
N SER A 281 -35.36 42.09 -25.73
CA SER A 281 -34.58 43.15 -26.38
C SER A 281 -33.12 42.72 -26.57
N SER A 282 -32.41 43.34 -27.52
CA SER A 282 -30.98 43.08 -27.73
C SER A 282 -30.15 43.33 -26.46
N SER A 283 -30.53 44.34 -25.68
CA SER A 283 -29.88 44.68 -24.42
C SER A 283 -30.05 43.60 -23.35
N GLU A 284 -31.28 43.08 -23.18
CA GLU A 284 -31.58 42.00 -22.22
C GLU A 284 -30.90 40.70 -22.63
N LYS A 285 -30.96 40.34 -23.92
CA LYS A 285 -30.24 39.18 -24.47
C LYS A 285 -28.74 39.27 -24.17
N GLN A 286 -28.14 40.45 -24.28
CA GLN A 286 -26.73 40.64 -23.95
C GLN A 286 -26.44 40.46 -22.46
N VAL A 287 -27.31 40.94 -21.57
CA VAL A 287 -27.19 40.75 -20.11
C VAL A 287 -27.25 39.26 -19.75
N VAL A 288 -28.15 38.50 -20.38
CA VAL A 288 -28.27 37.05 -20.16
C VAL A 288 -27.02 36.31 -20.62
N VAL A 289 -26.47 36.63 -21.80
CA VAL A 289 -25.21 36.05 -22.30
C VAL A 289 -24.04 36.37 -21.37
N LYS A 290 -23.94 37.62 -20.89
CA LYS A 290 -22.92 37.99 -19.90
C LYS A 290 -23.09 37.26 -18.57
N ALA A 291 -24.32 36.99 -18.13
CA ALA A 291 -24.57 36.17 -16.96
C ALA A 291 -24.06 34.73 -17.16
N ALA A 292 -24.28 34.14 -18.33
CA ALA A 292 -23.76 32.81 -18.65
C ALA A 292 -22.22 32.78 -18.65
N TYR A 293 -21.54 33.80 -19.17
CA TYR A 293 -20.08 33.89 -19.08
C TYR A 293 -19.58 33.97 -17.64
N ARG A 294 -20.22 34.79 -16.79
CA ARG A 294 -19.87 34.90 -15.37
C ARG A 294 -20.08 33.60 -14.61
N GLN A 295 -21.12 32.85 -14.94
CA GLN A 295 -21.37 31.55 -14.32
C GLN A 295 -20.34 30.49 -14.75
N ILE A 296 -20.07 30.37 -16.06
CA ILE A 296 -19.25 29.27 -16.61
C ILE A 296 -17.75 29.54 -16.50
N PHE A 297 -17.32 30.80 -16.67
CA PHE A 297 -15.91 31.18 -16.58
C PHE A 297 -15.56 31.87 -15.26
N GLU A 298 -16.51 31.96 -14.33
CA GLU A 298 -16.42 32.63 -13.04
C GLU A 298 -16.22 34.15 -13.10
N ARG A 299 -16.17 34.71 -14.32
CA ARG A 299 -15.90 36.12 -14.61
C ARG A 299 -16.37 36.49 -16.01
N ASP A 300 -16.57 37.78 -16.25
CA ASP A 300 -16.85 38.28 -17.59
C ASP A 300 -15.57 38.33 -18.45
N ILE A 301 -15.40 37.32 -19.30
CA ILE A 301 -14.26 37.21 -20.23
C ILE A 301 -14.30 38.22 -21.37
N THR A 302 -15.48 38.74 -21.71
CA THR A 302 -15.66 39.70 -22.80
C THR A 302 -15.08 41.05 -22.40
N ARG A 303 -15.39 41.50 -21.18
CA ARG A 303 -14.92 42.79 -20.65
C ARG A 303 -13.44 42.78 -20.29
N ALA A 304 -12.93 41.68 -19.74
CA ALA A 304 -11.56 41.63 -19.23
C ALA A 304 -10.50 41.35 -20.31
N TYR A 305 -10.82 40.52 -21.30
CA TYR A 305 -9.84 40.01 -22.28
C TYR A 305 -10.29 40.13 -23.73
N SER A 306 -11.45 40.75 -23.98
CA SER A 306 -12.06 40.84 -25.32
C SER A 306 -12.27 39.46 -25.97
N GLN A 307 -12.51 38.43 -25.16
CA GLN A 307 -12.78 37.06 -25.63
C GLN A 307 -14.28 36.82 -25.73
N SER A 308 -14.75 36.27 -26.85
CA SER A 308 -16.14 35.85 -27.05
C SER A 308 -16.22 34.65 -27.98
N ILE A 309 -17.35 33.95 -27.95
CA ILE A 309 -17.64 32.84 -28.88
C ILE A 309 -18.83 33.26 -29.75
N SER A 310 -18.54 34.15 -30.71
CA SER A 310 -19.52 34.90 -31.49
C SER A 310 -20.63 34.04 -32.11
N TYR A 311 -20.28 32.89 -32.72
CA TYR A 311 -21.28 32.04 -33.38
C TYR A 311 -22.30 31.44 -32.39
N LEU A 312 -21.87 31.09 -31.17
CA LEU A 312 -22.77 30.57 -30.14
C LEU A 312 -23.68 31.66 -29.60
N GLU A 313 -23.16 32.89 -29.46
CA GLU A 313 -23.98 34.03 -29.05
C GLU A 313 -25.09 34.32 -30.06
N SER A 314 -24.79 34.30 -31.35
CA SER A 314 -25.78 34.52 -32.41
C SER A 314 -26.85 33.44 -32.39
N GLN A 315 -26.46 32.17 -32.28
CA GLN A 315 -27.41 31.04 -32.22
C GLN A 315 -28.35 31.15 -31.01
N VAL A 316 -27.83 31.48 -29.82
CA VAL A 316 -28.68 31.61 -28.62
C VAL A 316 -29.54 32.88 -28.67
N LYS A 317 -29.04 33.98 -29.25
CA LYS A 317 -29.79 35.23 -29.45
C LYS A 317 -30.95 35.07 -30.42
N ASN A 318 -30.79 34.24 -31.45
CA ASN A 318 -31.81 33.91 -32.44
C ASN A 318 -32.80 32.86 -31.93
N GLY A 319 -32.41 32.06 -30.94
CA GLY A 319 -33.20 30.93 -30.44
C GLY A 319 -32.98 29.63 -31.20
N ASP A 320 -31.94 29.55 -32.05
CA ASP A 320 -31.54 28.32 -32.76
C ASP A 320 -31.06 27.24 -31.80
N ILE A 321 -30.50 27.65 -30.66
CA ILE A 321 -30.13 26.77 -29.55
C ILE A 321 -30.70 27.32 -28.24
N SER A 322 -31.08 26.41 -27.34
CA SER A 322 -31.54 26.76 -25.99
C SER A 322 -30.39 27.24 -25.10
N MET A 323 -30.71 27.83 -23.95
CA MET A 323 -29.69 28.23 -22.97
C MET A 323 -28.93 27.01 -22.41
N LYS A 324 -29.62 25.88 -22.26
CA LYS A 324 -29.00 24.59 -21.91
C LYS A 324 -27.92 24.17 -22.92
N GLU A 325 -28.23 24.22 -24.21
CA GLU A 325 -27.28 23.85 -25.27
C GLU A 325 -26.16 24.87 -25.41
N PHE A 326 -26.44 26.15 -25.20
CA PHE A 326 -25.42 27.19 -25.12
C PHE A 326 -24.41 26.90 -24.00
N VAL A 327 -24.88 26.59 -22.79
CA VAL A 327 -24.04 26.20 -21.65
C VAL A 327 -23.22 24.94 -21.96
N ARG A 328 -23.83 23.90 -22.55
CA ARG A 328 -23.13 22.67 -22.95
C ARG A 328 -21.96 22.98 -23.89
N ARG A 329 -22.19 23.78 -24.93
CA ARG A 329 -21.15 24.14 -25.92
C ARG A 329 -20.08 25.05 -25.34
N LEU A 330 -20.44 25.97 -24.44
CA LEU A 330 -19.47 26.80 -23.72
C LEU A 330 -18.53 25.94 -22.87
N ALA A 331 -19.06 24.99 -22.10
CA ALA A 331 -18.27 24.13 -21.21
C ALA A 331 -17.44 23.07 -21.97
N LYS A 332 -17.82 22.75 -23.22
CA LYS A 332 -17.00 21.92 -24.13
C LYS A 332 -15.97 22.71 -24.93
N SER A 333 -16.00 24.03 -24.88
CA SER A 333 -15.13 24.87 -25.71
C SER A 333 -13.65 24.67 -25.37
N PRO A 334 -12.74 24.89 -26.34
CA PRO A 334 -11.30 24.90 -26.07
C PRO A 334 -10.90 25.91 -24.99
N LEU A 335 -11.63 27.03 -24.89
CA LEU A 335 -11.41 28.08 -23.90
C LEU A 335 -11.69 27.56 -22.48
N TYR A 336 -12.80 26.84 -22.29
CA TYR A 336 -13.12 26.21 -21.01
C TYR A 336 -12.10 25.15 -20.62
N ARG A 337 -11.75 24.26 -21.57
CA ARG A 337 -10.75 23.21 -21.37
C ARG A 337 -9.41 23.77 -20.89
N LYS A 338 -8.90 24.81 -21.55
CA LYS A 338 -7.62 25.45 -21.21
C LYS A 338 -7.63 26.07 -19.81
N GLN A 339 -8.77 26.62 -19.37
CA GLN A 339 -8.87 27.30 -18.07
C GLN A 339 -9.18 26.36 -16.91
N PHE A 340 -10.08 25.39 -17.10
CA PHE A 340 -10.70 24.63 -16.00
C PHE A 340 -10.50 23.11 -16.07
N PHE A 341 -9.86 22.58 -17.12
CA PHE A 341 -9.57 21.16 -17.24
C PHE A 341 -8.06 20.89 -17.23
N GLU A 342 -7.30 21.46 -18.17
CA GLU A 342 -5.85 21.21 -18.33
C GLU A 342 -4.97 21.54 -17.11
N PRO A 343 -5.19 22.64 -16.36
CA PRO A 343 -4.36 22.95 -15.20
C PRO A 343 -4.75 22.18 -13.92
N PHE A 344 -5.66 21.20 -14.03
CA PHE A 344 -6.24 20.48 -12.90
C PHE A 344 -6.22 18.97 -13.09
N ILE A 345 -6.26 18.23 -11.97
CA ILE A 345 -6.48 16.79 -11.96
C ILE A 345 -7.98 16.53 -12.21
N ASN A 346 -8.34 15.40 -12.83
CA ASN A 346 -9.73 15.02 -13.12
C ASN A 346 -10.69 15.22 -11.93
N SER A 347 -10.29 14.84 -10.71
CA SER A 347 -11.12 15.04 -9.51
C SER A 347 -11.39 16.52 -9.21
N ARG A 348 -10.41 17.40 -9.44
CA ARG A 348 -10.58 18.84 -9.21
C ARG A 348 -11.35 19.50 -10.36
N ALA A 349 -11.11 19.07 -11.60
CA ALA A 349 -11.87 19.54 -12.77
C ALA A 349 -13.37 19.19 -12.63
N LEU A 350 -13.68 18.00 -12.12
CA LEU A 350 -15.05 17.58 -11.78
C LEU A 350 -15.69 18.54 -10.76
N GLU A 351 -15.02 18.84 -9.64
CA GLU A 351 -15.56 19.76 -8.62
C GLU A 351 -15.87 21.16 -9.19
N LEU A 352 -15.03 21.66 -10.10
CA LEU A 352 -15.26 22.94 -10.77
C LEU A 352 -16.41 22.85 -11.79
N ALA A 353 -16.52 21.75 -12.53
CA ALA A 353 -17.66 21.56 -13.44
C ALA A 353 -19.00 21.52 -12.70
N PHE A 354 -19.06 20.89 -11.53
CA PHE A 354 -20.24 20.93 -10.64
C PHE A 354 -20.62 22.37 -10.25
N ARG A 355 -19.63 23.20 -9.93
CA ARG A 355 -19.86 24.63 -9.64
C ARG A 355 -20.42 25.35 -10.86
N HIS A 356 -19.82 25.18 -12.03
CA HIS A 356 -20.17 25.95 -13.23
C HIS A 356 -21.52 25.53 -13.82
N VAL A 357 -21.76 24.23 -13.95
CA VAL A 357 -22.94 23.67 -14.62
C VAL A 357 -24.13 23.53 -13.67
N LEU A 358 -23.90 23.05 -12.44
CA LEU A 358 -24.97 22.79 -11.47
C LEU A 358 -25.05 23.83 -10.36
N GLY A 359 -24.10 24.77 -10.26
CA GLY A 359 -24.15 25.82 -9.24
C GLY A 359 -23.94 25.35 -7.80
N ARG A 360 -23.49 24.10 -7.57
CA ARG A 360 -23.25 23.52 -6.23
C ARG A 360 -21.99 22.66 -6.21
N GLY A 361 -21.58 22.22 -5.02
CA GLY A 361 -20.58 21.16 -4.89
C GLY A 361 -21.19 19.76 -4.96
N PRO A 362 -20.38 18.71 -5.22
CA PRO A 362 -20.78 17.33 -5.00
C PRO A 362 -21.29 17.11 -3.58
N SER A 363 -22.26 16.23 -3.45
CA SER A 363 -22.99 15.99 -2.20
C SER A 363 -22.43 14.79 -1.45
N SER A 364 -22.20 13.68 -2.14
CA SER A 364 -21.79 12.38 -1.59
C SER A 364 -20.46 11.88 -2.19
N ARG A 365 -19.91 10.82 -1.62
CA ARG A 365 -18.72 10.15 -2.17
C ARG A 365 -19.07 9.41 -3.46
N GLU A 366 -20.23 8.78 -3.47
CA GLU A 366 -20.78 7.96 -4.55
C GLU A 366 -21.01 8.82 -5.80
N GLU A 367 -21.57 10.02 -5.62
CA GLU A 367 -21.74 11.01 -6.70
C GLU A 367 -20.39 11.41 -7.29
N VAL A 368 -19.36 11.63 -6.45
CA VAL A 368 -18.03 11.93 -6.98
C VAL A 368 -17.46 10.75 -7.76
N GLN A 369 -17.65 9.51 -7.28
CA GLN A 369 -17.16 8.31 -7.96
C GLN A 369 -17.83 8.08 -9.33
N SER A 370 -19.15 8.25 -9.42
CA SER A 370 -19.89 8.04 -10.67
C SER A 370 -19.49 9.05 -11.75
N TYR A 371 -19.39 10.33 -11.42
CA TYR A 371 -18.94 11.33 -12.38
C TYR A 371 -17.43 11.23 -12.65
N PHE A 372 -16.64 10.75 -11.70
CA PHE A 372 -15.20 10.53 -11.91
C PHE A 372 -14.91 9.39 -12.90
N SER A 373 -15.69 8.30 -12.89
CA SER A 373 -15.57 7.26 -13.92
C SER A 373 -15.90 7.79 -15.30
N ILE A 374 -16.99 8.56 -15.43
CA ILE A 374 -17.39 9.20 -16.70
C ILE A 374 -16.28 10.11 -17.25
N VAL A 375 -15.65 10.94 -16.41
CA VAL A 375 -14.52 11.80 -16.83
C VAL A 375 -13.30 10.97 -17.24
N SER A 376 -13.04 9.88 -16.52
CA SER A 376 -11.85 9.05 -16.76
C SER A 376 -11.95 8.29 -18.08
N ASP A 377 -13.16 7.85 -18.45
CA ASP A 377 -13.41 7.10 -19.68
C ASP A 377 -13.64 8.01 -20.89
N GLY A 378 -14.45 9.07 -20.74
CA GLY A 378 -14.92 9.92 -21.83
C GLY A 378 -14.37 11.36 -21.83
N GLY A 379 -13.48 11.69 -20.90
CA GLY A 379 -12.88 13.03 -20.78
C GLY A 379 -13.88 14.13 -20.43
N LEU A 380 -13.50 15.38 -20.76
CA LEU A 380 -14.30 16.57 -20.44
C LEU A 380 -15.69 16.55 -21.11
N SER A 381 -15.79 16.15 -22.38
CA SER A 381 -17.06 16.21 -23.11
C SER A 381 -18.13 15.34 -22.45
N ALA A 382 -17.78 14.09 -22.12
CA ALA A 382 -18.70 13.15 -21.48
C ALA A 382 -19.18 13.63 -20.10
N LEU A 383 -18.28 14.25 -19.32
CA LEU A 383 -18.66 14.86 -18.04
C LEU A 383 -19.70 15.97 -18.21
N ILE A 384 -19.47 16.89 -19.14
CA ILE A 384 -20.38 18.01 -19.36
C ILE A 384 -21.74 17.51 -19.85
N ASP A 385 -21.77 16.52 -20.74
CA ASP A 385 -23.02 15.89 -21.19
C ASP A 385 -23.77 15.27 -20.02
N ALA A 386 -23.08 14.45 -19.20
CA ALA A 386 -23.69 13.82 -18.03
C ALA A 386 -24.24 14.81 -16.99
N LEU A 387 -23.62 15.98 -16.83
CA LEU A 387 -24.10 17.02 -15.92
C LEU A 387 -25.32 17.77 -16.50
N VAL A 388 -25.26 18.15 -17.78
CA VAL A 388 -26.33 18.91 -18.46
C VAL A 388 -27.56 18.03 -18.71
N ASP A 389 -27.38 16.73 -18.95
CA ASP A 389 -28.47 15.76 -19.17
C ASP A 389 -29.04 15.17 -17.89
N SER A 390 -28.50 15.57 -16.73
CA SER A 390 -29.06 15.16 -15.44
C SER A 390 -30.47 15.71 -15.23
N GLN A 391 -31.33 14.92 -14.58
CA GLN A 391 -32.67 15.37 -14.19
C GLN A 391 -32.60 16.63 -13.30
N GLU A 392 -31.60 16.69 -12.41
CA GLU A 392 -31.39 17.86 -11.56
C GLU A 392 -31.16 19.15 -12.35
N TYR A 393 -30.42 19.09 -13.47
CA TYR A 393 -30.22 20.29 -14.29
C TYR A 393 -31.56 20.82 -14.82
N SER A 394 -32.37 19.91 -15.38
CA SER A 394 -33.69 20.24 -15.93
C SER A 394 -34.64 20.78 -14.85
N ASP A 395 -34.63 20.24 -13.64
CA ASP A 395 -35.51 20.68 -12.54
C ASP A 395 -35.18 22.10 -12.04
N TYR A 396 -33.90 22.48 -11.97
CA TYR A 396 -33.48 23.78 -11.43
C TYR A 396 -33.40 24.90 -12.47
N PHE A 397 -33.03 24.57 -13.71
CA PHE A 397 -32.72 25.54 -14.75
C PHE A 397 -33.62 25.40 -15.98
N GLY A 398 -34.18 24.22 -16.23
CA GLY A 398 -34.89 23.91 -17.47
C GLY A 398 -33.97 24.10 -18.68
N GLU A 399 -34.51 24.65 -19.77
CA GLU A 399 -33.75 24.91 -21.00
C GLU A 399 -33.48 26.40 -21.26
N GLU A 400 -34.15 27.29 -20.53
CA GLU A 400 -34.12 28.74 -20.78
C GLU A 400 -33.32 29.53 -19.72
N THR A 401 -33.15 28.99 -18.51
CA THR A 401 -32.52 29.71 -17.40
C THR A 401 -31.01 29.49 -17.39
N VAL A 402 -30.25 30.56 -17.24
CA VAL A 402 -28.80 30.48 -17.00
C VAL A 402 -28.56 29.83 -15.64
N PRO A 403 -27.63 28.85 -15.51
CA PRO A 403 -27.28 28.28 -14.23
C PRO A 403 -26.84 29.36 -13.22
N TYR A 404 -27.14 29.15 -11.95
CA TYR A 404 -26.83 30.11 -10.89
C TYR A 404 -26.29 29.39 -9.66
N LEU A 405 -25.47 30.09 -8.87
CA LEU A 405 -24.87 29.56 -7.65
C LEU A 405 -25.94 29.34 -6.56
N ARG A 406 -26.06 28.09 -6.11
CA ARG A 406 -26.99 27.63 -5.08
C ARG A 406 -26.35 27.73 -3.69
N GLY A 407 -26.18 28.97 -3.24
CA GLY A 407 -25.61 29.30 -1.93
C GLY A 407 -26.63 29.32 -0.79
N LEU A 408 -26.19 29.80 0.37
CA LEU A 408 -27.02 29.96 1.56
C LEU A 408 -28.26 30.82 1.27
N GLY A 409 -29.43 30.39 1.75
CA GLY A 409 -30.69 31.12 1.60
C GLY A 409 -31.47 30.82 0.33
N GLN A 410 -30.81 30.39 -0.76
CA GLN A 410 -31.49 30.02 -2.01
C GLN A 410 -32.15 28.64 -1.95
N GLU A 411 -31.46 27.69 -1.29
CA GLU A 411 -31.95 26.34 -1.04
C GLU A 411 -31.46 25.82 0.32
N ALA A 412 -32.08 24.74 0.80
CA ALA A 412 -31.63 24.05 2.00
C ALA A 412 -30.22 23.43 1.80
N GLN A 413 -29.27 23.84 2.64
CA GLN A 413 -27.88 23.42 2.56
C GLN A 413 -27.62 22.18 3.42
N GLU A 414 -26.87 21.22 2.89
CA GLU A 414 -26.46 20.06 3.70
C GLU A 414 -25.25 20.38 4.57
N CYS A 415 -25.23 19.88 5.80
CA CYS A 415 -24.09 20.07 6.70
C CYS A 415 -22.85 19.26 6.27
N ARG A 416 -23.05 18.17 5.49
CA ARG A 416 -22.01 17.23 5.06
C ARG A 416 -20.91 17.88 4.23
N ASN A 417 -21.26 18.79 3.32
CA ASN A 417 -20.31 19.50 2.45
C ASN A 417 -20.21 21.01 2.73
N TRP A 418 -20.74 21.49 3.85
CA TRP A 418 -20.84 22.91 4.20
C TRP A 418 -19.58 23.73 3.90
N GLY A 419 -18.44 23.41 4.55
CA GLY A 419 -17.20 24.17 4.39
C GLY A 419 -16.67 24.17 2.95
N MET A 420 -16.70 22.99 2.31
CA MET A 420 -16.20 22.80 0.95
C MET A 420 -17.06 23.55 -0.08
N GLN A 421 -18.38 23.56 0.10
CA GLN A 421 -19.28 24.28 -0.79
C GLN A 421 -19.07 25.79 -0.64
N GLN A 422 -18.95 26.31 0.57
CA GLN A 422 -18.71 27.74 0.79
C GLN A 422 -17.36 28.19 0.21
N ASP A 423 -16.32 27.35 0.29
CA ASP A 423 -15.03 27.62 -0.35
C ASP A 423 -15.08 27.50 -1.87
N LEU A 424 -15.90 26.58 -2.41
CA LEU A 424 -16.07 26.37 -3.85
C LEU A 424 -16.76 27.55 -4.52
N LEU A 425 -17.72 28.20 -3.85
CA LEU A 425 -18.48 29.32 -4.39
C LEU A 425 -17.72 30.66 -4.39
N ARG A 426 -16.43 30.66 -4.02
CA ARG A 426 -15.56 31.85 -4.04
C ARG A 426 -14.73 31.92 -5.31
N TYR A 427 -14.37 33.14 -5.71
CA TYR A 427 -13.40 33.38 -6.80
C TYR A 427 -12.04 32.73 -6.55
N SER A 428 -11.71 32.40 -5.29
CA SER A 428 -10.44 31.76 -4.93
C SER A 428 -10.39 30.27 -5.27
N ALA A 429 -11.52 29.65 -5.62
CA ALA A 429 -11.61 28.20 -5.80
C ALA A 429 -10.65 27.66 -6.90
N PRO A 430 -10.49 28.28 -8.09
CA PRO A 430 -9.56 27.78 -9.12
C PRO A 430 -8.09 27.76 -8.72
N PHE A 431 -7.69 28.55 -7.71
CA PHE A 431 -6.31 28.57 -7.23
C PHE A 431 -5.99 27.33 -6.38
N ARG A 432 -7.00 26.63 -5.88
CA ARG A 432 -6.80 25.36 -5.19
C ARG A 432 -6.65 24.21 -6.20
N LYS A 433 -5.48 23.57 -6.18
CA LYS A 433 -5.15 22.46 -7.09
C LYS A 433 -5.51 21.09 -6.53
N VAL A 434 -5.58 20.96 -5.21
CA VAL A 434 -5.93 19.71 -4.52
C VAL A 434 -7.46 19.56 -4.46
N PRO A 435 -8.02 18.39 -4.78
CA PRO A 435 -9.47 18.15 -4.70
C PRO A 435 -9.96 18.16 -3.24
N GLN A 436 -11.10 18.81 -3.01
CA GLN A 436 -11.66 19.02 -1.67
C GLN A 436 -12.66 17.94 -1.27
N PHE A 437 -13.57 17.58 -2.18
CA PHE A 437 -14.75 16.79 -1.87
C PHE A 437 -14.38 15.34 -1.64
N ILE A 438 -13.70 14.71 -2.62
CA ILE A 438 -13.28 13.31 -2.49
C ILE A 438 -12.38 13.08 -1.28
N THR A 439 -11.46 14.02 -0.99
CA THR A 439 -10.52 13.87 0.12
C THR A 439 -11.21 14.02 1.47
N THR A 440 -12.23 14.90 1.57
CA THR A 440 -12.96 15.10 2.83
C THR A 440 -13.99 13.99 3.06
N PHE A 441 -14.72 13.57 2.03
CA PHE A 441 -15.67 12.46 2.13
C PHE A 441 -14.96 11.16 2.52
N ALA A 442 -13.82 10.84 1.89
CA ALA A 442 -13.03 9.67 2.28
C ALA A 442 -12.55 9.77 3.74
N LYS A 443 -12.19 10.96 4.21
CA LYS A 443 -11.74 11.19 5.60
C LYS A 443 -12.87 11.09 6.63
N TYR A 444 -14.14 11.27 6.26
CA TYR A 444 -15.25 11.05 7.20
C TYR A 444 -15.32 9.59 7.65
N GLU A 445 -14.96 8.64 6.78
CA GLU A 445 -14.96 7.21 7.07
C GLU A 445 -13.64 6.74 7.72
N GLN A 446 -12.51 7.33 7.31
CA GLN A 446 -11.17 6.97 7.79
C GLN A 446 -10.87 7.46 9.23
N PRO A 447 -9.92 6.83 9.96
CA PRO A 447 -9.44 7.33 11.25
C PRO A 447 -8.79 8.72 11.14
N LEU A 448 -8.47 9.31 12.29
CA LEU A 448 -7.74 10.60 12.33
C LEU A 448 -6.45 10.51 11.49
N PRO A 449 -6.17 11.54 10.67
CA PRO A 449 -4.99 11.54 9.82
C PRO A 449 -3.71 11.73 10.64
N ASP A 450 -2.58 11.23 10.13
CA ASP A 450 -1.26 11.60 10.66
C ASP A 450 -0.89 13.04 10.23
N GLN A 451 -1.08 13.99 11.14
CA GLN A 451 -0.67 15.38 10.99
C GLN A 451 -0.59 16.05 12.37
N HIS A 452 0.04 17.24 12.44
CA HIS A 452 0.04 18.05 13.65
C HIS A 452 -1.39 18.38 14.15
N PRO A 453 -1.65 18.42 15.47
CA PRO A 453 -2.98 18.70 16.04
C PRO A 453 -3.64 20.01 15.57
N TYR A 454 -2.84 21.02 15.26
CA TYR A 454 -3.29 22.33 14.76
C TYR A 454 -3.45 22.43 13.24
N GLY A 455 -3.24 21.32 12.51
CA GLY A 455 -3.36 21.27 11.05
C GLY A 455 -2.05 20.98 10.35
N ALA A 456 -2.15 20.54 9.09
CA ALA A 456 -1.03 20.01 8.31
C ALA A 456 0.11 21.03 8.06
N GLY A 457 -0.19 22.33 8.06
CA GLY A 457 0.81 23.40 7.83
C GLY A 457 1.75 23.69 9.00
N ASN A 458 1.57 23.02 10.14
CA ASN A 458 2.37 23.23 11.35
C ASN A 458 3.52 22.24 11.52
N ASP A 459 3.56 21.16 10.73
CA ASP A 459 4.75 20.30 10.68
C ASP A 459 5.79 20.90 9.72
N PRO A 460 7.06 21.05 10.13
CA PRO A 460 8.13 21.40 9.22
C PRO A 460 8.48 20.21 8.32
N LEU A 461 9.11 20.48 7.17
CA LEU A 461 9.75 19.43 6.38
C LEU A 461 10.95 18.84 7.16
N GLU A 462 11.04 17.52 7.25
CA GLU A 462 12.09 16.80 7.99
C GLU A 462 13.40 16.69 7.20
N ILE A 463 14.03 17.84 6.98
CA ILE A 463 15.30 18.04 6.26
C ILE A 463 16.44 18.47 7.21
N GLN A 464 17.68 18.41 6.73
CA GLN A 464 18.86 18.71 7.55
C GLN A 464 18.90 20.14 8.09
N PHE A 465 18.56 21.14 7.26
CA PHE A 465 18.62 22.56 7.62
C PHE A 465 17.33 23.30 7.23
N GLY A 466 17.06 24.40 7.93
CA GLY A 466 15.95 25.31 7.61
C GLY A 466 14.63 24.92 8.27
N ALA A 467 13.89 25.93 8.72
CA ALA A 467 12.54 25.77 9.27
C ALA A 467 11.51 26.03 8.16
N ILE A 468 11.41 25.08 7.23
CA ILE A 468 10.56 25.21 6.05
C ILE A 468 9.19 24.59 6.33
N PHE A 469 8.16 25.42 6.27
CA PHE A 469 6.76 25.04 6.39
C PHE A 469 6.03 25.26 5.07
N GLN A 470 5.01 24.43 4.80
CA GLN A 470 4.16 24.65 3.64
C GLN A 470 3.40 25.97 3.78
N LYS A 471 3.51 26.86 2.78
CA LYS A 471 2.76 28.12 2.75
C LYS A 471 1.31 27.87 2.37
N GLU A 472 0.39 28.14 3.30
CA GLU A 472 -1.05 27.96 3.09
C GLU A 472 -1.64 28.95 2.08
N THR A 473 -0.97 30.06 1.77
CA THR A 473 -1.48 31.10 0.85
C THR A 473 -1.20 30.83 -0.63
N ARG A 474 -0.13 30.11 -0.98
CA ARG A 474 0.27 29.87 -2.39
C ARG A 474 -0.48 28.69 -3.02
N ASN A 475 -0.86 27.69 -2.22
CA ASN A 475 -1.70 26.56 -2.63
C ASN A 475 -2.48 26.06 -1.39
N PRO A 476 -3.70 26.57 -1.14
CA PRO A 476 -4.39 26.35 0.12
C PRO A 476 -4.74 24.86 0.33
N ASN A 477 -4.13 24.26 1.35
CA ASN A 477 -4.36 22.87 1.74
C ASN A 477 -4.34 22.71 3.27
N ALA A 478 -5.25 23.41 3.97
CA ALA A 478 -5.25 23.46 5.44
C ALA A 478 -5.60 22.11 6.12
N ARG A 479 -6.36 21.23 5.44
CA ARG A 479 -6.79 19.89 5.92
C ARG A 479 -7.15 19.87 7.42
N PRO A 480 -8.11 20.69 7.89
CA PRO A 480 -8.46 20.74 9.30
C PRO A 480 -8.97 19.36 9.76
N SER A 481 -8.61 18.97 10.98
CA SER A 481 -9.09 17.73 11.60
C SER A 481 -9.25 17.92 13.10
N PRO A 482 -10.34 17.43 13.70
CA PRO A 482 -10.67 17.69 15.09
C PRO A 482 -9.86 16.78 16.03
N PHE A 483 -8.64 17.20 16.39
CA PHE A 483 -7.86 16.53 17.44
C PHE A 483 -8.36 16.91 18.83
N GLY A 484 -8.67 15.88 19.64
CA GLY A 484 -8.98 16.04 21.06
C GLY A 484 -7.79 16.56 21.86
N LYS A 485 -8.02 16.85 23.15
CA LYS A 485 -6.95 17.22 24.07
C LYS A 485 -5.99 16.03 24.27
N ASP A 486 -6.56 14.85 24.49
CA ASP A 486 -5.84 13.64 24.89
C ASP A 486 -5.55 12.77 23.66
N THR A 487 -4.72 13.29 22.76
CA THR A 487 -4.29 12.57 21.54
C THR A 487 -2.78 12.42 21.51
N LYS A 488 -2.30 11.25 21.10
CA LYS A 488 -0.88 10.97 20.92
C LYS A 488 -0.61 10.54 19.48
N ARG A 489 0.32 11.22 18.83
CA ARG A 489 0.78 10.95 17.47
C ARG A 489 1.69 9.73 17.46
N LEU A 490 1.56 8.92 16.42
CA LEU A 490 2.41 7.76 16.20
C LEU A 490 3.72 8.21 15.57
N LEU A 491 4.78 8.21 16.37
CA LEU A 491 6.13 8.56 15.93
C LEU A 491 6.95 7.31 15.63
N ILE A 492 7.74 7.36 14.57
CA ILE A 492 8.57 6.25 14.12
C ILE A 492 10.00 6.48 14.63
N HIS A 493 10.50 5.55 15.45
CA HIS A 493 11.86 5.62 15.97
C HIS A 493 12.90 5.52 14.84
N GLN A 494 13.93 6.37 14.89
CA GLN A 494 15.05 6.38 13.96
C GLN A 494 16.16 5.45 14.43
N GLY A 495 15.93 4.16 14.21
CA GLY A 495 16.81 3.06 14.58
C GLY A 495 16.02 1.75 14.60
N PRO A 496 16.40 0.76 15.41
CA PRO A 496 15.58 -0.42 15.66
C PRO A 496 14.19 0.01 16.16
N GLY A 497 13.12 -0.50 15.54
CA GLY A 497 11.75 -0.16 15.92
C GLY A 497 11.35 -0.62 17.33
N ILE A 498 12.07 -1.60 17.87
CA ILE A 498 11.87 -2.17 19.22
C ILE A 498 12.23 -1.15 20.32
N ASN A 499 13.14 -0.22 20.01
CA ASN A 499 13.61 0.81 20.95
C ASN A 499 12.67 2.02 21.01
N ASN A 500 11.41 1.88 20.56
CA ASN A 500 10.43 2.95 20.66
C ASN A 500 10.06 3.18 22.13
N GLN A 501 10.25 4.41 22.61
CA GLN A 501 10.06 4.81 24.01
C GLN A 501 8.62 4.63 24.51
N ASN A 502 7.65 4.53 23.61
CA ASN A 502 6.27 4.23 23.98
C ASN A 502 6.09 2.79 24.49
N SER A 503 6.81 1.82 23.91
CA SER A 503 6.75 0.41 24.30
C SER A 503 7.89 0.02 25.25
N ASN A 504 9.06 0.64 25.08
CA ASN A 504 10.24 0.39 25.90
C ASN A 504 10.85 1.72 26.41
N PRO A 505 10.33 2.28 27.51
CA PRO A 505 10.89 3.50 28.11
C PRO A 505 12.34 3.33 28.58
N GLY A 506 12.75 2.11 28.96
CA GLY A 506 14.12 1.81 29.38
C GLY A 506 15.16 1.88 28.25
N ALA A 507 14.72 1.96 26.98
CA ALA A 507 15.60 2.20 25.84
C ALA A 507 15.99 3.68 25.66
N MET A 508 15.44 4.60 26.46
CA MET A 508 15.87 6.00 26.44
C MET A 508 17.35 6.08 26.85
N GLY A 509 18.16 6.71 25.99
CA GLY A 509 19.63 6.78 26.14
C GLY A 509 20.41 5.63 25.47
N GLN A 510 19.73 4.58 25.00
CA GLN A 510 20.40 3.55 24.19
C GLN A 510 20.71 4.09 22.78
N PHE A 511 21.94 3.85 22.33
CA PHE A 511 22.36 4.30 21.02
C PHE A 511 21.67 3.50 19.90
N PRO A 512 21.27 4.17 18.80
CA PRO A 512 20.46 3.54 17.76
C PRO A 512 21.25 2.62 16.81
N GLY A 513 22.57 2.46 17.02
CA GLY A 513 23.45 1.63 16.20
C GLY A 513 23.58 2.13 14.75
N SER A 514 23.85 1.22 13.82
CA SER A 514 24.06 1.53 12.40
C SER A 514 22.80 1.96 11.64
N LEU A 515 21.61 1.66 12.18
CA LEU A 515 20.32 2.01 11.57
C LEU A 515 19.87 3.46 11.88
N GLY A 516 20.49 4.10 12.88
CA GLY A 516 20.14 5.44 13.34
C GLY A 516 21.08 6.55 12.86
N ARG A 517 20.95 7.72 13.50
CA ARG A 517 21.93 8.81 13.33
C ARG A 517 23.22 8.50 14.08
N LYS A 518 24.34 9.02 13.56
CA LYS A 518 25.61 9.02 14.27
C LYS A 518 25.49 9.87 15.55
N VAL A 519 25.91 9.31 16.67
CA VAL A 519 25.92 9.96 17.98
C VAL A 519 27.32 10.52 18.24
N PHE A 520 27.38 11.73 18.77
CA PHE A 520 28.62 12.38 19.21
C PHE A 520 28.57 12.56 20.72
N ARG A 521 29.62 12.13 21.42
CA ARG A 521 29.75 12.22 22.87
C ARG A 521 31.13 12.76 23.22
N LEU A 522 31.19 13.64 24.22
CA LEU A 522 32.44 14.06 24.82
C LEU A 522 32.93 13.00 25.81
N GLU A 523 34.10 12.40 25.54
CA GLU A 523 34.75 11.45 26.45
C GLU A 523 35.82 12.17 27.28
N THR A 524 35.75 12.08 28.60
CA THR A 524 36.64 12.78 29.53
C THR A 524 38.08 12.26 29.57
N THR A 525 38.38 11.15 28.90
CA THR A 525 39.67 10.42 29.00
C THR A 525 40.66 10.71 27.87
N SER A 526 40.27 11.43 26.81
CA SER A 526 41.11 11.67 25.62
C SER A 526 40.99 13.12 25.14
N ASN A 527 41.77 14.02 25.77
CA ASN A 527 41.92 15.43 25.40
C ASN A 527 42.73 15.61 24.10
N GLU A 528 42.24 15.08 22.99
CA GLU A 528 42.73 15.44 21.66
C GLU A 528 41.91 16.62 21.12
N GLU A 529 42.54 17.76 20.82
CA GLU A 529 41.86 18.98 20.31
C GLU A 529 41.02 18.71 19.04
N SER A 530 41.40 17.71 18.25
CA SER A 530 40.66 17.24 17.07
C SER A 530 39.26 16.71 17.41
N SER A 531 39.12 15.99 18.53
CA SER A 531 37.86 15.33 18.92
C SER A 531 36.84 16.36 19.44
N THR A 532 37.28 17.34 20.22
CA THR A 532 36.44 18.43 20.77
C THR A 532 35.92 19.36 19.67
N GLN A 533 36.75 19.71 18.69
CA GLN A 533 36.32 20.48 17.50
C GLN A 533 35.24 19.75 16.69
N SER A 534 35.33 18.42 16.60
CA SER A 534 34.30 17.62 15.91
C SER A 534 32.95 17.67 16.63
N ILE A 535 32.96 17.74 17.96
CA ILE A 535 31.76 17.86 18.81
C ILE A 535 31.17 19.27 18.69
N ILE A 536 31.98 20.32 18.75
CA ILE A 536 31.55 21.70 18.53
C ILE A 536 30.84 21.82 17.18
N ARG A 537 31.46 21.26 16.12
CA ARG A 537 30.86 21.21 14.79
C ARG A 537 29.54 20.44 14.77
N ALA A 538 29.45 19.32 15.48
CA ALA A 538 28.22 18.55 15.60
C ALA A 538 27.11 19.33 16.33
N CYS A 539 27.43 20.06 17.40
CA CYS A 539 26.51 20.92 18.14
C CYS A 539 25.92 22.02 17.24
N TYR A 540 26.75 22.69 16.44
CA TYR A 540 26.27 23.68 15.46
C TYR A 540 25.37 23.04 14.41
N LEU A 541 25.78 21.91 13.83
CA LEU A 541 24.96 21.19 12.84
C LEU A 541 23.62 20.73 13.44
N GLN A 542 23.57 20.41 14.73
CA GLN A 542 22.33 20.02 15.38
C GLN A 542 21.42 21.22 15.62
N VAL A 543 21.91 22.30 16.25
CA VAL A 543 21.09 23.46 16.66
C VAL A 543 20.74 24.35 15.47
N PHE A 544 21.72 24.68 14.62
CA PHE A 544 21.53 25.55 13.44
C PHE A 544 21.18 24.77 12.16
N GLY A 545 21.35 23.44 12.12
CA GLY A 545 21.18 22.64 10.89
C GLY A 545 22.32 22.80 9.87
N CYS A 546 23.13 23.84 10.01
CA CYS A 546 24.29 24.16 9.18
C CYS A 546 25.38 24.80 10.04
N LEU A 547 26.57 24.98 9.46
CA LEU A 547 27.59 25.82 10.10
C LEU A 547 27.11 27.29 10.06
N PRO A 548 27.15 28.01 11.19
CA PRO A 548 26.80 29.43 11.23
C PRO A 548 27.83 30.26 10.45
N TYR A 549 27.45 31.48 10.09
CA TYR A 549 28.41 32.46 9.55
C TYR A 549 29.43 32.84 10.64
N GLU A 550 30.62 33.28 10.24
CA GLU A 550 31.71 33.60 11.19
C GLU A 550 31.27 34.60 12.27
N GLY A 551 30.50 35.63 11.91
CA GLY A 551 29.99 36.62 12.87
C GLY A 551 28.89 36.13 13.81
N GLU A 552 28.29 34.96 13.55
CA GLU A 552 27.27 34.35 14.42
C GLU A 552 27.86 33.27 15.34
N ARG A 553 29.14 32.92 15.15
CA ARG A 553 29.85 31.89 15.91
C ARG A 553 30.22 32.40 17.30
N SER A 554 29.92 31.61 18.33
CA SER A 554 30.15 32.00 19.72
C SER A 554 31.50 31.52 20.23
N SER A 555 32.58 32.20 19.83
CA SER A 555 33.96 31.83 20.19
C SER A 555 34.16 31.69 21.72
N ALA A 556 33.56 32.59 22.51
CA ALA A 556 33.65 32.52 23.97
C ALA A 556 33.01 31.25 24.58
N ALA A 557 31.94 30.73 23.96
CA ALA A 557 31.31 29.50 24.43
C ALA A 557 32.11 28.26 23.99
N GLU A 558 32.78 28.31 22.84
CA GLU A 558 33.64 27.24 22.34
C GLU A 558 34.86 27.05 23.24
N THR A 559 35.57 28.12 23.56
CA THR A 559 36.72 28.06 24.47
C THR A 559 36.32 27.51 25.85
N LYS A 560 35.14 27.86 26.35
CA LYS A 560 34.62 27.31 27.63
C LYS A 560 34.38 25.81 27.56
N LEU A 561 33.86 25.30 26.44
CA LEU A 561 33.66 23.86 26.25
C LEU A 561 35.00 23.14 26.10
N GLU A 562 35.95 23.72 25.37
CA GLU A 562 37.31 23.20 25.19
C GLU A 562 38.06 23.12 26.52
N ASN A 563 37.90 24.12 27.38
CA ASN A 563 38.47 24.15 28.74
C ASN A 563 37.75 23.21 29.73
N GLY A 564 36.60 22.64 29.36
CA GLY A 564 35.77 21.83 30.25
C GLY A 564 35.03 22.63 31.33
N GLU A 565 34.87 23.95 31.17
CA GLU A 565 34.12 24.80 32.11
C GLU A 565 32.60 24.59 32.00
N ILE A 566 32.12 24.14 30.84
CA ILE A 566 30.70 23.88 30.56
C ILE A 566 30.53 22.48 29.96
N THR A 567 29.38 21.85 30.22
CA THR A 567 28.99 20.58 29.60
C THR A 567 28.45 20.79 28.18
N VAL A 568 28.31 19.70 27.41
CA VAL A 568 27.69 19.75 26.07
C VAL A 568 26.25 20.26 26.17
N ARG A 569 25.50 19.87 27.22
CA ARG A 569 24.15 20.38 27.50
C ARG A 569 24.13 21.90 27.70
N GLU A 570 25.03 22.45 28.50
CA GLU A 570 25.08 23.89 28.74
C GLU A 570 25.55 24.66 27.49
N PHE A 571 26.47 24.08 26.71
CA PHE A 571 26.86 24.62 25.42
C PHE A 571 25.67 24.69 24.44
N ILE A 572 24.85 23.63 24.37
CA ILE A 572 23.62 23.62 23.56
C ILE A 572 22.62 24.65 24.06
N ARG A 573 22.48 24.83 25.37
CA ARG A 573 21.61 25.87 25.96
C ARG A 573 22.05 27.27 25.51
N ILE A 574 23.34 27.58 25.57
CA ILE A 574 23.90 28.86 25.11
C ILE A 574 23.63 29.05 23.61
N LEU A 575 23.92 28.03 22.79
CA LEU A 575 23.69 28.09 21.35
C LEU A 575 22.21 28.29 21.00
N ALA A 576 21.31 27.57 21.66
CA ALA A 576 19.87 27.67 21.44
C ALA A 576 19.29 29.02 21.88
N LYS A 577 19.87 29.65 22.91
CA LYS A 577 19.51 31.01 23.36
C LYS A 577 20.17 32.12 22.53
N SER A 578 21.08 31.79 21.62
CA SER A 578 21.77 32.79 20.79
C SER A 578 20.81 33.59 19.90
N ASP A 579 21.21 34.82 19.60
CA ASP A 579 20.44 35.69 18.69
C ASP A 579 20.33 35.11 17.27
N GLY A 580 21.33 34.33 16.83
CA GLY A 580 21.32 33.65 15.54
C GLY A 580 20.14 32.68 15.42
N VAL A 581 19.93 31.84 16.44
CA VAL A 581 18.79 30.90 16.50
C VAL A 581 17.47 31.66 16.59
N ARG A 582 17.38 32.67 17.46
CA ARG A 582 16.15 33.47 17.63
C ARG A 582 15.71 34.15 16.33
N LYS A 583 16.64 34.80 15.62
CA LYS A 583 16.36 35.49 14.34
C LYS A 583 15.93 34.52 13.24
N ARG A 584 16.43 33.28 13.24
CA ARG A 584 16.12 32.26 12.21
C ARG A 584 14.85 31.48 12.50
N TYR A 585 14.64 31.06 13.75
CA TYR A 585 13.64 30.04 14.11
C TYR A 585 12.55 30.51 15.09
N TRP A 586 12.63 31.74 15.60
CA TRP A 586 11.59 32.29 16.46
C TRP A 586 10.89 33.48 15.81
N THR A 587 11.62 34.57 15.55
CA THR A 587 11.05 35.84 15.07
C THR A 587 10.22 35.73 13.77
N PRO A 588 10.64 35.01 12.72
CA PRO A 588 9.89 34.96 11.46
C PRO A 588 8.78 33.91 11.44
N LEU A 589 8.69 33.05 12.47
CA LEU A 589 7.76 31.93 12.50
C LEU A 589 6.55 32.24 13.37
N TYR A 590 5.42 31.59 13.05
CA TYR A 590 4.33 31.46 14.01
C TYR A 590 4.85 30.77 15.28
N VAL A 591 4.43 31.24 16.46
CA VAL A 591 4.92 30.76 17.77
C VAL A 591 4.99 29.24 17.83
N MET A 592 3.91 28.54 17.48
CA MET A 592 3.89 27.07 17.54
C MET A 592 4.73 26.39 16.48
N LYS A 593 4.95 27.01 15.32
CA LYS A 593 5.89 26.51 14.31
C LYS A 593 7.33 26.61 14.83
N GLY A 594 7.65 27.70 15.52
CA GLY A 594 8.93 27.86 16.23
C GLY A 594 9.12 26.81 17.31
N VAL A 595 8.13 26.63 18.20
CA VAL A 595 8.15 25.60 19.25
C VAL A 595 8.35 24.20 18.65
N GLU A 596 7.54 23.79 17.68
CA GLU A 596 7.62 22.47 17.05
C GLU A 596 8.98 22.23 16.39
N TYR A 597 9.56 23.26 15.75
CA TYR A 597 10.88 23.15 15.14
C TYR A 597 11.99 23.01 16.18
N LEU A 598 12.01 23.86 17.21
CA LEU A 598 13.02 23.83 18.27
C LEU A 598 12.94 22.54 19.08
N HIS A 599 11.72 22.06 19.35
CA HIS A 599 11.49 20.78 20.01
C HIS A 599 12.14 19.63 19.24
N ARG A 600 12.04 19.60 17.90
CA ARG A 600 12.71 18.60 17.06
C ARG A 600 14.23 18.70 17.13
N ARG A 601 14.80 19.91 17.22
CA ARG A 601 16.26 20.11 17.28
C ARG A 601 16.84 19.77 18.64
N LEU A 602 16.15 20.09 19.73
CA LEU A 602 16.67 19.88 21.08
C LEU A 602 16.35 18.49 21.62
N LEU A 603 15.14 17.96 21.39
CA LEU A 603 14.72 16.64 21.87
C LEU A 603 14.83 15.53 20.82
N GLY A 604 15.14 15.86 19.57
CA GLY A 604 15.27 14.87 18.50
C GLY A 604 13.94 14.26 18.04
N ARG A 605 12.80 14.81 18.44
CA ARG A 605 11.46 14.32 18.05
C ARG A 605 10.45 15.45 17.89
N PRO A 606 9.39 15.26 17.09
CA PRO A 606 8.21 16.14 17.13
C PRO A 606 7.44 16.04 18.45
N THR A 607 6.55 17.00 18.69
CA THR A 607 5.60 16.91 19.80
C THR A 607 4.64 15.73 19.61
N TYR A 608 4.26 15.11 20.72
CA TYR A 608 3.34 13.96 20.73
C TYR A 608 1.91 14.37 20.44
N GLY A 609 1.48 15.53 20.90
CA GLY A 609 0.09 15.92 20.78
C GLY A 609 -0.24 17.17 21.55
N ARG A 610 -1.53 17.48 21.62
CA ARG A 610 -2.01 18.79 22.01
C ARG A 610 -1.68 19.19 23.45
N GLN A 611 -1.60 18.26 24.40
CA GLN A 611 -1.25 18.57 25.79
C GLN A 611 0.16 19.18 25.89
N GLU A 612 1.15 18.52 25.29
CA GLU A 612 2.54 18.97 25.26
C GLU A 612 2.67 20.30 24.52
N THR A 613 2.02 20.41 23.36
CA THR A 613 1.96 21.62 22.56
C THR A 613 1.36 22.81 23.34
N ASN A 614 0.28 22.60 24.10
CA ASN A 614 -0.36 23.62 24.92
C ASN A 614 0.55 24.08 26.07
N GLN A 615 1.23 23.14 26.74
CA GLN A 615 2.13 23.46 27.84
C GLN A 615 3.25 24.41 27.39
N TYR A 616 3.89 24.10 26.26
CA TYR A 616 4.91 24.99 25.70
C TYR A 616 4.33 26.32 25.20
N PHE A 617 3.11 26.33 24.66
CA PHE A 617 2.44 27.58 24.30
C PHE A 617 2.22 28.48 25.52
N ASP A 618 1.76 27.92 26.65
CA ASP A 618 1.51 28.67 27.88
C ASP A 618 2.81 29.25 28.46
N ILE A 619 3.91 28.50 28.41
CA ILE A 619 5.25 28.98 28.81
C ILE A 619 5.68 30.14 27.91
N CYS A 620 5.57 29.97 26.58
CA CYS A 620 5.91 31.01 25.62
C CYS A 620 5.07 32.28 25.82
N ALA A 621 3.77 32.13 26.10
CA ALA A 621 2.86 33.25 26.30
C ALA A 621 3.16 34.03 27.59
N LYS A 622 3.61 33.36 28.66
CA LYS A 622 3.87 33.97 29.97
C LYS A 622 5.31 34.47 30.14
N GLN A 623 6.29 33.70 29.66
CA GLN A 623 7.71 33.87 29.99
C GLN A 623 8.60 34.09 28.75
N GLY A 624 8.10 33.80 27.55
CA GLY A 624 8.79 34.07 26.29
C GLY A 624 9.78 32.98 25.85
N PHE A 625 10.64 33.34 24.88
CA PHE A 625 11.52 32.41 24.15
C PHE A 625 12.58 31.73 25.02
N TYR A 626 13.28 32.48 25.89
CA TYR A 626 14.37 31.91 26.68
C TYR A 626 13.88 30.83 27.66
N ALA A 627 12.72 31.06 28.27
CA ALA A 627 12.06 30.11 29.16
C ALA A 627 11.62 28.83 28.45
N LEU A 628 11.23 28.90 27.16
CA LEU A 628 10.94 27.71 26.36
C LEU A 628 12.18 26.82 26.22
N ILE A 629 13.34 27.41 25.92
CA ILE A 629 14.59 26.67 25.75
C ILE A 629 14.97 25.97 27.06
N ASP A 630 14.88 26.68 28.18
CA ASP A 630 15.13 26.11 29.51
C ASP A 630 14.13 24.98 29.80
N ALA A 631 12.84 25.22 29.57
CA ALA A 631 11.81 24.21 29.79
C ALA A 631 12.01 22.92 28.97
N ILE A 632 12.57 23.00 27.76
CA ILE A 632 12.88 21.82 26.93
C ILE A 632 14.13 21.10 27.44
N ILE A 633 15.21 21.83 27.72
CA ILE A 633 16.50 21.26 28.13
C ILE A 633 16.42 20.70 29.57
N ASP A 634 15.55 21.24 30.42
CA ASP A 634 15.36 20.82 31.81
C ASP A 634 14.36 19.65 31.95
N THR A 635 13.84 19.13 30.85
CA THR A 635 13.00 17.94 30.89
C THR A 635 13.78 16.69 31.30
N LYS A 636 13.14 15.81 32.07
CA LYS A 636 13.67 14.47 32.38
C LYS A 636 13.94 13.65 31.12
N GLU A 637 13.20 13.91 30.05
CA GLU A 637 13.43 13.23 28.77
C GLU A 637 14.77 13.64 28.13
N TYR A 638 15.13 14.92 28.18
CA TYR A 638 16.43 15.38 27.70
C TYR A 638 17.57 14.74 28.49
N GLU A 639 17.45 14.76 29.82
CA GLU A 639 18.43 14.17 30.75
C GLU A 639 18.63 12.67 30.49
N GLN A 640 17.54 11.90 30.36
CA GLN A 640 17.62 10.45 30.11
C GLN A 640 18.11 10.10 28.70
N ALA A 641 17.81 10.93 27.70
CA ALA A 641 18.16 10.65 26.31
C ALA A 641 19.60 11.04 25.95
N PHE A 642 20.08 12.17 26.48
CA PHE A 642 21.37 12.76 26.08
C PHE A 642 22.33 12.96 27.26
N GLY A 643 21.81 13.14 28.47
CA GLY A 643 22.62 13.50 29.64
C GLY A 643 23.34 14.84 29.45
N GLU A 644 24.55 14.94 30.02
CA GLU A 644 25.36 16.15 29.99
C GLU A 644 26.36 16.19 28.82
N ASP A 645 26.77 15.03 28.30
CA ASP A 645 27.93 14.89 27.40
C ASP A 645 27.57 14.56 25.95
N THR A 646 26.31 14.21 25.67
CA THR A 646 25.88 13.74 24.33
C THR A 646 25.23 14.86 23.55
N VAL A 647 25.65 15.03 22.28
CA VAL A 647 24.99 15.94 21.36
C VAL A 647 23.61 15.38 20.97
N PRO A 648 22.52 16.16 21.06
CA PRO A 648 21.21 15.75 20.61
C PRO A 648 21.24 15.29 19.16
N TYR A 649 20.45 14.27 18.85
CA TYR A 649 20.33 13.71 17.52
C TYR A 649 18.87 13.41 17.21
N GLU A 650 18.55 13.23 15.93
CA GLU A 650 17.21 12.88 15.47
C GLU A 650 16.84 11.46 15.94
N ARG A 651 15.92 11.36 16.91
CA ARG A 651 15.44 10.12 17.55
C ARG A 651 14.16 9.60 16.91
N TYR A 652 13.25 10.49 16.47
CA TYR A 652 11.96 10.10 15.89
C TYR A 652 11.62 10.90 14.63
N LEU A 653 10.96 10.22 13.70
CA LEU A 653 10.41 10.75 12.47
C LEU A 653 8.89 10.63 12.46
N THR A 654 8.24 11.50 11.69
CA THR A 654 6.86 11.26 11.30
C THR A 654 6.79 10.21 10.18
N PRO A 655 5.66 9.50 10.01
CA PRO A 655 5.41 8.66 8.84
C PRO A 655 5.70 9.36 7.51
N PHE A 656 5.29 10.62 7.37
CA PHE A 656 5.56 11.44 6.19
C PHE A 656 7.08 11.67 5.97
N GLY A 657 7.81 12.02 7.03
CA GLY A 657 9.26 12.22 6.94
C GLY A 657 10.03 10.95 6.62
N LYS A 658 9.62 9.79 7.16
CA LYS A 658 10.18 8.49 6.79
C LYS A 658 9.91 8.16 5.32
N GLN A 659 8.69 8.36 4.84
CA GLN A 659 8.31 8.16 3.44
C GLN A 659 9.18 8.99 2.48
N LEU A 660 9.45 10.26 2.81
CA LEU A 660 10.31 11.14 1.99
C LEU A 660 11.75 10.63 1.85
N ARG A 661 12.22 9.78 2.78
CA ARG A 661 13.58 9.22 2.78
C ARG A 661 13.63 7.82 2.16
N SER A 662 12.70 6.93 2.53
CA SER A 662 12.77 5.50 2.18
C SER A 662 12.08 5.14 0.86
N LEU A 663 11.02 5.84 0.46
CA LEU A 663 10.23 5.51 -0.74
C LEU A 663 10.74 6.22 -2.00
N ARG A 664 12.04 6.55 -2.04
CA ARG A 664 12.70 7.08 -3.24
C ARG A 664 13.05 5.91 -4.17
N PRO A 665 12.93 6.06 -5.51
CA PRO A 665 13.25 4.99 -6.45
C PRO A 665 14.64 4.36 -6.25
N GLY A 666 15.64 5.15 -5.86
CA GLY A 666 17.00 4.65 -5.58
C GLY A 666 17.21 4.02 -4.19
N ALA A 667 16.27 4.20 -3.25
CA ALA A 667 16.31 3.60 -1.91
C ALA A 667 15.42 2.34 -1.79
N LEU A 668 14.47 2.19 -2.71
CA LEU A 668 13.71 0.95 -2.85
C LEU A 668 14.64 -0.16 -3.34
N ALA A 669 14.53 -1.35 -2.73
CA ALA A 669 15.18 -2.52 -3.29
C ALA A 669 14.71 -2.72 -4.73
N LYS A 670 15.62 -3.14 -5.63
CA LYS A 670 15.29 -3.38 -7.04
C LYS A 670 14.13 -4.38 -7.23
N ASP A 671 13.94 -5.26 -6.24
CA ASP A 671 12.90 -6.28 -6.22
C ASP A 671 11.60 -5.82 -5.51
N PHE A 672 11.53 -4.57 -5.06
CA PHE A 672 10.36 -4.05 -4.36
C PHE A 672 9.16 -3.92 -5.32
N GLY A 673 8.14 -4.74 -5.11
CA GLY A 673 6.89 -4.72 -5.89
C GLY A 673 6.85 -5.71 -7.05
N ASN A 674 7.98 -6.31 -7.43
CA ASN A 674 7.99 -7.49 -8.28
C ASN A 674 7.90 -8.73 -7.37
N PRO A 675 6.98 -9.68 -7.63
CA PRO A 675 7.09 -10.97 -6.96
C PRO A 675 8.50 -11.51 -7.24
N PRO A 676 9.24 -12.02 -6.24
CA PRO A 676 10.56 -12.55 -6.46
C PRO A 676 10.44 -13.68 -7.48
N LYS A 677 10.75 -13.38 -8.74
CA LYS A 677 10.95 -14.41 -9.76
C LYS A 677 12.22 -15.09 -9.31
N LYS A 678 12.09 -16.27 -8.70
CA LYS A 678 13.24 -17.16 -8.55
C LYS A 678 13.87 -17.23 -9.93
N VAL A 679 15.15 -16.86 -10.03
CA VAL A 679 15.91 -17.09 -11.26
C VAL A 679 16.08 -18.61 -11.33
N GLU A 680 15.07 -19.27 -11.86
CA GLU A 680 15.11 -20.70 -12.12
C GLU A 680 16.08 -20.87 -13.29
N THR A 681 17.10 -21.69 -13.06
CA THR A 681 17.95 -22.16 -14.14
C THR A 681 17.04 -22.79 -15.18
N PRO A 682 17.08 -22.33 -16.44
CA PRO A 682 16.20 -22.89 -17.45
C PRO A 682 16.50 -24.39 -17.56
N ARG A 683 15.44 -25.20 -17.65
CA ARG A 683 15.50 -26.66 -17.55
C ARG A 683 16.53 -27.32 -18.48
N PHE A 684 16.83 -26.71 -19.63
CA PHE A 684 17.86 -27.23 -20.54
C PHE A 684 19.28 -27.12 -19.97
N ILE A 685 19.55 -26.10 -19.14
CA ILE A 685 20.81 -25.97 -18.40
C ILE A 685 20.87 -27.03 -17.30
N GLU A 686 19.78 -27.23 -16.57
CA GLU A 686 19.69 -28.26 -15.52
C GLU A 686 19.90 -29.67 -16.09
N LEU A 687 19.33 -29.96 -17.26
CA LEU A 687 19.47 -31.23 -17.95
C LEU A 687 20.89 -31.44 -18.55
N GLY A 688 21.61 -30.36 -18.85
CA GLY A 688 22.97 -30.40 -19.40
C GLY A 688 24.08 -30.27 -18.35
N GLN A 689 23.75 -29.88 -17.13
CA GLN A 689 24.72 -29.64 -16.08
C GLN A 689 25.18 -30.96 -15.47
N VAL A 690 26.49 -31.15 -15.43
CA VAL A 690 27.11 -32.27 -14.71
C VAL A 690 26.98 -31.99 -13.21
N LEU A 691 26.19 -32.80 -12.51
CA LEU A 691 25.90 -32.65 -11.07
C LEU A 691 27.01 -33.22 -10.17
N GLU A 692 27.86 -34.09 -10.72
CA GLU A 692 28.92 -34.77 -9.99
C GLU A 692 30.21 -33.94 -10.01
N THR A 693 30.78 -33.63 -8.84
CA THR A 693 32.17 -33.19 -8.73
C THR A 693 33.09 -34.37 -9.03
N ARG A 694 33.64 -34.40 -10.24
CA ARG A 694 34.49 -35.49 -10.71
C ARG A 694 35.92 -35.29 -10.26
N ALA A 695 36.50 -36.34 -9.67
CA ALA A 695 37.93 -36.36 -9.38
C ALA A 695 38.74 -36.53 -10.67
N GLN A 696 39.98 -36.05 -10.69
CA GLN A 696 40.85 -36.12 -11.86
C GLN A 696 41.01 -37.55 -12.45
N PRO A 697 41.14 -38.64 -11.66
CA PRO A 697 41.22 -40.00 -12.20
C PRO A 697 39.96 -40.42 -12.98
N GLU A 698 38.78 -39.94 -12.57
CA GLU A 698 37.52 -40.23 -13.26
C GLU A 698 37.43 -39.47 -14.58
N VAL A 699 37.94 -38.23 -14.61
CA VAL A 699 38.06 -37.45 -15.85
C VAL A 699 39.02 -38.15 -16.81
N GLU A 700 40.19 -38.59 -16.34
CA GLU A 700 41.17 -39.32 -17.15
C GLU A 700 40.62 -40.65 -17.67
N ALA A 701 39.86 -41.41 -16.87
CA ALA A 701 39.22 -42.65 -17.30
C ALA A 701 38.19 -42.41 -18.43
N ARG A 702 37.40 -41.34 -18.33
CA ARG A 702 36.43 -40.96 -19.39
C ARG A 702 37.12 -40.42 -20.63
N VAL A 703 38.26 -39.76 -20.50
CA VAL A 703 39.09 -39.34 -21.66
C VAL A 703 39.68 -40.56 -22.37
N ASN A 704 40.11 -41.58 -21.63
CA ASN A 704 40.73 -42.78 -22.16
C ASN A 704 39.74 -43.87 -22.64
N GLN A 705 38.43 -43.60 -22.61
CA GLN A 705 37.42 -44.57 -23.01
C GLN A 705 37.41 -44.83 -24.52
N GLY A 706 37.20 -46.08 -24.93
CA GLY A 706 37.09 -46.47 -26.33
C GLY A 706 38.36 -47.06 -26.93
N VAL A 707 38.42 -47.14 -28.26
CA VAL A 707 39.62 -47.58 -28.98
C VAL A 707 40.65 -46.46 -28.92
N THR A 708 41.93 -46.83 -28.78
CA THR A 708 43.03 -45.86 -28.69
C THR A 708 43.05 -44.88 -29.86
N VAL A 709 43.30 -43.60 -29.58
CA VAL A 709 43.43 -42.50 -30.56
C VAL A 709 44.46 -42.81 -31.66
N GLN A 710 45.38 -43.74 -31.42
CA GLN A 710 46.32 -44.26 -32.42
C GLN A 710 45.63 -44.69 -33.73
N ARG A 711 44.37 -45.16 -33.70
CA ARG A 711 43.59 -45.50 -34.91
C ARG A 711 43.38 -44.29 -35.83
N GLU A 712 43.17 -43.10 -35.27
CA GLU A 712 42.99 -41.86 -36.03
C GLU A 712 44.35 -41.27 -36.45
N GLN A 713 45.40 -41.52 -35.67
CA GLN A 713 46.75 -40.95 -35.87
C GLN A 713 47.65 -41.78 -36.79
N THR A 714 47.25 -42.98 -37.24
CA THR A 714 48.08 -43.81 -38.14
C THR A 714 48.19 -43.21 -39.54
N LYS A 715 49.42 -42.90 -39.98
CA LYS A 715 49.71 -42.43 -41.34
C LYS A 715 49.87 -43.60 -42.31
N ILE A 716 49.13 -43.58 -43.41
CA ILE A 716 49.22 -44.58 -44.49
C ILE A 716 50.19 -44.07 -45.56
N PHE A 717 51.18 -44.88 -45.91
CA PHE A 717 52.15 -44.57 -46.96
C PHE A 717 51.74 -45.27 -48.26
N LYS A 718 51.42 -44.47 -49.29
CA LYS A 718 51.04 -44.94 -50.62
C LYS A 718 51.96 -44.33 -51.66
N LEU A 719 52.46 -45.13 -52.59
CA LEU A 719 53.24 -44.67 -53.73
C LEU A 719 52.31 -44.38 -54.92
N THR A 720 51.96 -43.12 -55.15
CA THR A 720 51.05 -42.73 -56.25
C THR A 720 51.77 -42.19 -57.49
N ALA A 721 53.00 -41.68 -57.34
CA ALA A 721 53.79 -41.11 -58.43
C ALA A 721 55.28 -41.34 -58.20
N LEU A 722 56.01 -41.65 -59.27
CA LEU A 722 57.47 -41.89 -59.27
C LEU A 722 58.29 -40.61 -59.48
N SER A 723 57.63 -39.48 -59.75
CA SER A 723 58.31 -38.18 -60.00
C SER A 723 58.97 -37.61 -58.75
N ASP A 724 58.40 -37.88 -57.57
CA ASP A 724 58.93 -37.40 -56.29
C ASP A 724 59.86 -38.45 -55.65
N LYS A 725 61.16 -38.29 -55.88
CA LYS A 725 62.20 -39.15 -55.27
C LYS A 725 62.21 -39.11 -53.74
N THR A 726 61.71 -38.04 -53.12
CA THR A 726 61.64 -37.95 -51.66
C THR A 726 60.49 -38.79 -51.12
N ALA A 727 59.35 -38.81 -51.81
CA ALA A 727 58.23 -39.69 -51.49
C ALA A 727 58.62 -41.18 -51.63
N VAL A 728 59.34 -41.55 -52.69
CA VAL A 728 59.87 -42.91 -52.87
C VAL A 728 60.77 -43.29 -51.69
N LYS A 729 61.73 -42.44 -51.31
CA LYS A 729 62.61 -42.69 -50.14
C LYS A 729 61.82 -42.82 -48.83
N ASN A 730 60.76 -42.02 -48.64
CA ASN A 730 59.90 -42.11 -47.47
C ASN A 730 59.08 -43.40 -47.43
N VAL A 731 58.58 -43.88 -48.58
CA VAL A 731 57.88 -45.16 -48.72
C VAL A 731 58.82 -46.32 -48.44
N VAL A 732 60.03 -46.30 -49.02
CA VAL A 732 61.08 -47.29 -48.76
C VAL A 732 61.38 -47.38 -47.27
N ARG A 733 61.62 -46.23 -46.61
CA ARG A 733 61.88 -46.18 -45.17
C ARG A 733 60.68 -46.62 -44.33
N ALA A 734 59.45 -46.32 -44.77
CA ALA A 734 58.24 -46.82 -44.11
C ALA A 734 58.10 -48.34 -44.23
N ALA A 735 58.39 -48.92 -45.40
CA ALA A 735 58.38 -50.36 -45.63
C ALA A 735 59.42 -51.07 -44.78
N TYR A 736 60.62 -50.49 -44.65
CA TYR A 736 61.64 -50.97 -43.71
C TYR A 736 61.16 -51.02 -42.27
N ARG A 737 60.58 -49.93 -41.77
CA ARG A 737 60.04 -49.88 -40.41
C ARG A 737 58.88 -50.83 -40.20
N GLN A 738 58.06 -51.08 -41.22
CA GLN A 738 56.94 -52.00 -41.11
C GLN A 738 57.39 -53.47 -41.04
N ILE A 739 58.30 -53.87 -41.93
CA ILE A 739 58.73 -55.27 -42.08
C ILE A 739 59.74 -55.65 -41.01
N PHE A 740 60.69 -54.76 -40.70
CA PHE A 740 61.75 -55.03 -39.74
C PHE A 740 61.48 -54.43 -38.35
N GLU A 741 60.32 -53.80 -38.14
CA GLU A 741 59.92 -53.07 -36.92
C GLU A 741 60.76 -51.83 -36.57
N ARG A 742 61.86 -51.59 -37.28
CA ARG A 742 62.81 -50.49 -37.06
C ARG A 742 63.52 -50.09 -38.37
N ASP A 743 64.17 -48.92 -38.37
CA ASP A 743 65.03 -48.53 -39.50
C ASP A 743 66.23 -49.49 -39.59
N VAL A 744 66.61 -49.87 -40.81
CA VAL A 744 67.58 -50.97 -41.03
C VAL A 744 69.04 -50.50 -41.09
N GLU A 745 69.26 -49.20 -41.30
CA GLU A 745 70.58 -48.54 -41.36
C GLU A 745 71.54 -48.91 -40.20
N PRO A 746 71.12 -49.06 -38.93
CA PRO A 746 72.05 -49.26 -37.82
C PRO A 746 72.66 -50.66 -37.70
N TYR A 747 72.18 -51.66 -38.45
CA TYR A 747 72.62 -53.07 -38.26
C TYR A 747 72.80 -53.85 -39.57
N ILE A 748 72.83 -53.15 -40.70
CA ILE A 748 73.29 -53.68 -41.98
C ILE A 748 74.79 -53.35 -42.15
N VAL A 749 75.59 -54.33 -42.58
CA VAL A 749 77.04 -54.18 -42.82
C VAL A 749 77.37 -54.02 -44.33
N GLN A 750 76.41 -54.27 -45.23
CA GLN A 750 76.56 -54.16 -46.70
C GLN A 750 75.26 -53.69 -47.37
N GLU A 751 75.33 -52.98 -48.49
CA GLU A 751 74.19 -52.48 -49.31
C GLU A 751 73.27 -53.59 -49.89
N GLN A 752 72.56 -54.34 -49.03
CA GLN A 752 71.78 -55.54 -49.41
C GLN A 752 70.51 -55.22 -50.21
N PHE A 753 69.91 -54.04 -49.99
CA PHE A 753 68.62 -53.68 -50.59
C PHE A 753 68.72 -52.61 -51.68
N THR A 754 69.91 -52.09 -52.00
CA THR A 754 70.12 -51.05 -53.02
C THR A 754 69.55 -51.45 -54.38
N SER A 755 69.59 -52.75 -54.71
CA SER A 755 68.99 -53.28 -55.94
C SER A 755 67.46 -53.17 -55.95
N LEU A 756 66.79 -53.51 -54.84
CA LEU A 756 65.33 -53.40 -54.71
C LEU A 756 64.89 -51.93 -54.63
N GLU A 757 65.64 -51.07 -53.94
CA GLU A 757 65.38 -49.63 -53.88
C GLU A 757 65.47 -48.99 -55.27
N SER A 758 66.50 -49.36 -56.05
CA SER A 758 66.68 -48.87 -57.41
C SER A 758 65.54 -49.33 -58.32
N LYS A 759 65.15 -50.61 -58.24
CA LYS A 759 64.02 -51.17 -59.00
C LYS A 759 62.70 -50.46 -58.67
N LEU A 760 62.43 -50.21 -57.38
CA LEU A 760 61.22 -49.48 -56.97
C LEU A 760 61.27 -48.01 -57.43
N SER A 761 62.44 -47.36 -57.34
CA SER A 761 62.62 -45.99 -57.81
C SER A 761 62.48 -45.84 -59.34
N ASN A 762 62.81 -46.89 -60.10
CA ASN A 762 62.66 -46.92 -61.56
C ASN A 762 61.25 -47.36 -62.00
N GLY A 763 60.40 -47.83 -61.08
CA GLY A 763 59.08 -48.39 -61.39
C GLY A 763 59.12 -49.78 -62.02
N GLU A 764 60.25 -50.50 -61.89
CA GLU A 764 60.40 -51.89 -62.38
C GLU A 764 59.65 -52.90 -61.50
N ILE A 765 59.41 -52.55 -60.23
CA ILE A 765 58.63 -53.33 -59.28
C ILE A 765 57.60 -52.47 -58.55
N THR A 766 56.51 -53.09 -58.11
CA THR A 766 55.47 -52.45 -57.27
C THR A 766 55.88 -52.41 -55.79
N VAL A 767 55.16 -51.65 -54.95
CA VAL A 767 55.40 -51.64 -53.50
C VAL A 767 55.13 -53.03 -52.91
N LYS A 768 54.14 -53.76 -53.43
CA LYS A 768 53.87 -55.16 -53.09
C LYS A 768 55.06 -56.07 -53.38
N GLU A 769 55.62 -56.02 -54.59
CA GLU A 769 56.79 -56.83 -54.96
C GLU A 769 58.04 -56.42 -54.18
N PHE A 770 58.17 -55.12 -53.86
CA PHE A 770 59.23 -54.63 -52.98
C PHE A 770 59.10 -55.24 -51.57
N ILE A 771 57.90 -55.29 -51.00
CA ILE A 771 57.64 -55.89 -49.68
C ILE A 771 57.89 -57.40 -49.69
N GLU A 772 57.49 -58.10 -50.75
CA GLU A 772 57.78 -59.52 -50.94
C GLU A 772 59.30 -59.76 -51.04
N GLY A 773 60.01 -58.91 -51.77
CA GLY A 773 61.47 -58.92 -51.87
C GLY A 773 62.18 -58.69 -50.54
N LEU A 774 61.66 -57.77 -49.70
CA LEU A 774 62.18 -57.55 -48.35
C LEU A 774 61.92 -58.72 -47.41
N GLY A 775 60.74 -59.35 -47.50
CA GLY A 775 60.42 -60.53 -46.71
C GLY A 775 61.25 -61.76 -47.09
N CYS A 776 61.58 -61.94 -48.37
CA CYS A 776 62.38 -63.06 -48.84
C CYS A 776 63.89 -62.91 -48.62
N SER A 777 64.32 -61.81 -47.99
CA SER A 777 65.72 -61.49 -47.76
C SER A 777 66.36 -62.32 -46.65
N ASP A 778 67.67 -62.56 -46.76
CA ASP A 778 68.44 -63.25 -45.72
C ASP A 778 68.39 -62.51 -44.37
N LEU A 779 68.22 -61.19 -44.40
CA LEU A 779 68.07 -60.37 -43.20
C LEU A 779 66.76 -60.68 -42.47
N TYR A 780 65.65 -60.78 -43.19
CA TYR A 780 64.35 -61.11 -42.58
C TYR A 780 64.39 -62.52 -41.98
N ILE A 781 65.03 -63.46 -42.69
CA ILE A 781 65.25 -64.82 -42.21
C ILE A 781 66.04 -64.81 -40.90
N LYS A 782 67.12 -64.04 -40.82
CA LYS A 782 67.97 -63.93 -39.62
C LYS A 782 67.27 -63.30 -38.41
N GLU A 783 66.40 -62.31 -38.62
CA GLU A 783 65.76 -61.59 -37.51
C GLU A 783 64.44 -62.23 -37.05
N PHE A 784 63.60 -62.72 -37.97
CA PHE A 784 62.23 -63.12 -37.68
C PHE A 784 61.90 -64.58 -37.97
N TYR A 785 62.83 -65.34 -38.59
CA TYR A 785 62.63 -66.78 -38.84
C TYR A 785 63.54 -67.67 -37.98
N THR A 786 64.88 -67.49 -38.03
CA THR A 786 65.81 -68.36 -37.31
C THR A 786 65.70 -68.35 -35.78
N PRO A 787 65.36 -67.24 -35.09
CA PRO A 787 65.35 -67.24 -33.62
C PRO A 787 64.00 -67.70 -33.03
N TYR A 788 62.97 -67.95 -33.85
CA TYR A 788 61.60 -68.16 -33.39
C TYR A 788 60.98 -69.45 -33.93
N PRO A 789 60.08 -70.11 -33.17
CA PRO A 789 59.33 -71.26 -33.67
C PRO A 789 58.31 -70.85 -34.73
N ASN A 790 57.91 -71.78 -35.61
CA ASN A 790 56.98 -71.52 -36.70
C ASN A 790 55.69 -70.81 -36.26
N THR A 791 55.14 -71.12 -35.09
CA THR A 791 53.94 -70.45 -34.56
C THR A 791 54.17 -68.95 -34.31
N LYS A 792 55.35 -68.60 -33.77
CA LYS A 792 55.77 -67.21 -33.57
C LYS A 792 56.07 -66.51 -34.91
N VAL A 793 56.67 -67.23 -35.86
CA VAL A 793 56.89 -66.75 -37.23
C VAL A 793 55.56 -66.41 -37.92
N ILE A 794 54.51 -67.20 -37.68
CA ILE A 794 53.18 -66.96 -38.25
C ILE A 794 52.53 -65.69 -37.68
N GLU A 795 52.58 -65.46 -36.36
CA GLU A 795 52.03 -64.22 -35.78
C GLU A 795 52.83 -62.99 -36.18
N LEU A 796 54.16 -63.10 -36.30
CA LEU A 796 55.02 -62.01 -36.78
C LEU A 796 54.79 -61.76 -38.28
N GLY A 797 54.69 -62.79 -39.10
CA GLY A 797 54.39 -62.67 -40.53
C GLY A 797 53.04 -61.98 -40.77
N THR A 798 51.99 -62.42 -40.08
CA THR A 798 50.67 -61.76 -40.17
C THR A 798 50.69 -60.32 -39.64
N LYS A 799 51.50 -60.02 -38.62
CA LYS A 799 51.74 -58.64 -38.13
C LYS A 799 52.45 -57.77 -39.18
N HIS A 800 53.53 -58.23 -39.79
CA HIS A 800 54.32 -57.45 -40.74
C HIS A 800 53.60 -57.25 -42.07
N PHE A 801 53.01 -58.31 -42.62
CA PHE A 801 52.47 -58.30 -43.98
C PHE A 801 50.96 -58.03 -44.03
N LEU A 802 50.17 -58.47 -43.04
CA LEU A 802 48.70 -58.28 -43.05
C LEU A 802 48.19 -57.23 -42.06
N GLY A 803 49.07 -56.72 -41.18
CA GLY A 803 48.73 -55.67 -40.24
C GLY A 803 47.88 -56.13 -39.04
N ARG A 804 47.81 -57.45 -38.77
CA ARG A 804 46.90 -58.07 -37.79
C ARG A 804 47.45 -59.38 -37.20
N ALA A 805 46.84 -59.88 -36.14
CA ALA A 805 47.08 -61.23 -35.64
C ALA A 805 46.43 -62.32 -36.53
N PRO A 806 46.79 -63.61 -36.37
CA PRO A 806 46.08 -64.73 -36.98
C PRO A 806 44.59 -64.77 -36.56
N LEU A 807 43.69 -65.06 -37.51
CA LEU A 807 42.23 -65.03 -37.35
C LEU A 807 41.71 -66.20 -36.54
N ASN A 808 42.16 -67.41 -36.87
CA ASN A 808 41.64 -68.67 -36.34
C ASN A 808 42.68 -69.80 -36.43
N GLN A 809 42.35 -70.96 -35.85
CA GLN A 809 43.23 -72.12 -35.86
C GLN A 809 43.51 -72.66 -37.28
N GLN A 810 42.55 -72.55 -38.19
CA GLN A 810 42.71 -73.00 -39.58
C GLN A 810 43.79 -72.19 -40.32
N GLU A 811 43.85 -70.88 -40.08
CA GLU A 811 44.89 -70.02 -40.66
C GLU A 811 46.28 -70.40 -40.11
N ILE A 812 46.40 -70.65 -38.80
CA ILE A 812 47.65 -71.11 -38.19
C ILE A 812 48.08 -72.45 -38.77
N GLN A 813 47.15 -73.41 -38.91
CA GLN A 813 47.45 -74.72 -39.50
C GLN A 813 47.89 -74.61 -40.96
N LYS A 814 47.18 -73.80 -41.76
CA LYS A 814 47.51 -73.55 -43.17
C LYS A 814 48.93 -73.01 -43.31
N TYR A 815 49.28 -71.98 -42.54
CA TYR A 815 50.60 -71.38 -42.62
C TYR A 815 51.71 -72.25 -42.02
N ASN A 816 51.41 -73.01 -40.97
CA ASN A 816 52.37 -73.96 -40.41
C ASN A 816 52.69 -75.09 -41.40
N GLN A 817 51.69 -75.57 -42.15
CA GLN A 817 51.90 -76.53 -43.22
C GLN A 817 52.82 -75.98 -44.31
N ILE A 818 52.56 -74.75 -44.78
CA ILE A 818 53.39 -74.08 -45.81
C ILE A 818 54.84 -73.90 -45.33
N LEU A 819 55.03 -73.43 -44.09
CA LEU A 819 56.36 -73.28 -43.50
C LEU A 819 57.10 -74.62 -43.38
N ALA A 820 56.39 -75.70 -43.06
CA ALA A 820 56.97 -77.04 -42.92
C ALA A 820 57.35 -77.70 -44.26
N THR A 821 56.59 -77.45 -45.34
CA THR A 821 56.81 -78.13 -46.64
C THR A 821 57.65 -77.32 -47.62
N GLU A 822 57.46 -76.00 -47.67
CA GLU A 822 58.02 -75.13 -48.73
C GLU A 822 58.92 -74.01 -48.18
N GLY A 823 58.90 -73.77 -46.87
CA GLY A 823 59.74 -72.78 -46.19
C GLY A 823 59.22 -71.34 -46.23
N ILE A 824 60.06 -70.40 -45.79
CA ILE A 824 59.68 -69.01 -45.51
C ILE A 824 59.29 -68.19 -46.75
N ARG A 825 59.93 -68.45 -47.91
CA ARG A 825 59.65 -67.70 -49.15
C ARG A 825 58.23 -67.95 -49.65
N SER A 826 57.80 -69.21 -49.69
CA SER A 826 56.41 -69.57 -50.01
C SER A 826 55.41 -69.06 -48.97
N PHE A 827 55.77 -69.05 -47.69
CA PHE A 827 54.90 -68.51 -46.63
C PHE A 827 54.63 -67.00 -46.82
N ILE A 828 55.65 -66.21 -47.17
CA ILE A 828 55.49 -64.78 -47.42
C ILE A 828 54.70 -64.55 -48.71
N GLY A 829 55.04 -65.27 -49.78
CA GLY A 829 54.29 -65.22 -51.04
C GLY A 829 52.80 -65.55 -50.84
N ALA A 830 52.47 -66.53 -49.99
CA ALA A 830 51.09 -66.90 -49.67
C ALA A 830 50.31 -65.82 -48.91
N MET A 831 50.98 -64.91 -48.18
CA MET A 831 50.35 -63.75 -47.53
C MET A 831 50.22 -62.56 -48.49
N VAL A 832 51.32 -62.18 -49.16
CA VAL A 832 51.37 -60.99 -50.01
C VAL A 832 50.52 -61.16 -51.28
N ASN A 833 50.46 -62.37 -51.84
CA ASN A 833 49.59 -62.69 -52.98
C ASN A 833 48.16 -63.09 -52.57
N GLY A 834 47.84 -63.04 -51.27
CA GLY A 834 46.50 -63.33 -50.78
C GLY A 834 45.48 -62.23 -51.13
N MET A 835 44.22 -62.63 -51.33
CA MET A 835 43.12 -61.70 -51.59
C MET A 835 42.94 -60.64 -50.50
N GLU A 836 43.24 -60.97 -49.24
CA GLU A 836 43.17 -59.99 -48.16
C GLU A 836 44.20 -58.88 -48.29
N TYR A 837 45.44 -59.22 -48.66
CA TYR A 837 46.50 -58.23 -48.84
C TYR A 837 46.12 -57.24 -49.95
N LEU A 838 45.63 -57.76 -51.07
CA LEU A 838 45.15 -56.95 -52.20
C LEU A 838 43.96 -56.04 -51.80
N GLN A 839 43.01 -56.54 -51.00
CA GLN A 839 41.87 -55.73 -50.54
C GLN A 839 42.28 -54.64 -49.53
N ALA A 840 43.26 -54.92 -48.66
CA ALA A 840 43.66 -54.02 -47.58
C ALA A 840 44.70 -52.97 -48.02
N PHE A 841 45.64 -53.34 -48.89
CA PHE A 841 46.80 -52.53 -49.26
C PHE A 841 46.93 -52.32 -50.77
N ASN A 842 46.33 -53.16 -51.60
CA ASN A 842 46.55 -53.16 -53.05
C ASN A 842 48.07 -53.27 -53.38
N GLU A 843 48.51 -52.82 -54.56
CA GLU A 843 49.91 -52.94 -54.99
C GLU A 843 50.82 -51.78 -54.56
N ASP A 844 50.22 -50.66 -54.10
CA ASP A 844 50.91 -49.37 -53.91
C ASP A 844 51.08 -48.94 -52.44
N VAL A 845 50.44 -49.63 -51.48
CA VAL A 845 50.39 -49.20 -50.08
C VAL A 845 51.29 -50.08 -49.22
N VAL A 846 52.07 -49.43 -48.35
CA VAL A 846 52.84 -50.14 -47.32
C VAL A 846 51.88 -50.67 -46.25
N PRO A 847 51.97 -51.95 -45.85
CA PRO A 847 51.20 -52.49 -44.75
C PRO A 847 51.29 -51.63 -43.51
N TYR A 848 50.17 -51.50 -42.81
CA TYR A 848 50.08 -50.70 -41.60
C TYR A 848 49.27 -51.45 -40.55
N ARG A 849 49.41 -51.07 -39.28
CA ARG A 849 48.61 -51.64 -38.18
C ARG A 849 47.12 -51.43 -38.44
N ARG A 850 46.38 -52.52 -38.57
CA ARG A 850 44.92 -52.51 -38.66
C ARG A 850 44.30 -52.71 -37.28
N PHE A 851 43.09 -52.19 -37.10
CA PHE A 851 42.27 -52.41 -35.90
C PHE A 851 41.05 -53.27 -36.27
N PRO A 852 41.21 -54.60 -36.46
CA PRO A 852 40.14 -55.47 -36.92
C PRO A 852 39.05 -55.62 -35.85
N THR A 853 37.78 -55.54 -36.24
CA THR A 853 36.62 -55.73 -35.34
C THR A 853 36.08 -57.16 -35.36
N LEU A 854 36.20 -57.85 -36.49
CA LEU A 854 35.78 -59.24 -36.69
C LEU A 854 36.97 -60.06 -37.22
N PRO A 855 37.22 -61.29 -36.73
CA PRO A 855 36.58 -62.01 -35.61
C PRO A 855 36.90 -61.43 -34.21
N ALA A 856 36.09 -61.76 -33.20
CA ALA A 856 36.10 -61.13 -31.86
C ALA A 856 37.46 -61.19 -31.12
N ALA A 857 38.23 -62.27 -31.29
CA ALA A 857 39.55 -62.42 -30.67
C ALA A 857 40.65 -61.61 -31.39
N ASN A 858 40.38 -61.09 -32.59
CA ASN A 858 41.42 -60.48 -33.41
C ASN A 858 41.83 -59.08 -32.92
N PHE A 859 40.88 -58.26 -32.44
CA PHE A 859 41.19 -56.95 -31.86
C PHE A 859 42.16 -57.05 -30.65
N PRO A 860 41.84 -57.82 -29.59
CA PRO A 860 42.72 -57.90 -28.42
C PRO A 860 44.07 -58.57 -28.74
N ASN A 861 44.10 -59.58 -29.63
CA ASN A 861 45.34 -60.24 -30.02
C ASN A 861 46.25 -59.29 -30.81
N THR A 862 45.68 -58.54 -31.75
CA THR A 862 46.42 -57.52 -32.50
C THR A 862 46.91 -56.40 -31.58
N GLN A 863 46.09 -55.98 -30.61
CA GLN A 863 46.50 -55.00 -29.60
C GLN A 863 47.70 -55.48 -28.78
N LYS A 864 47.71 -56.74 -28.35
CA LYS A 864 48.85 -57.35 -27.64
C LYS A 864 50.10 -57.38 -28.52
N LEU A 865 49.99 -57.80 -29.78
CA LEU A 865 51.13 -57.91 -30.70
C LEU A 865 51.82 -56.57 -31.00
N TYR A 866 51.05 -55.49 -31.18
CA TYR A 866 51.59 -54.17 -31.51
C TYR A 866 52.00 -53.36 -30.28
N ASN A 867 51.48 -53.68 -29.10
CA ASN A 867 51.92 -53.05 -27.86
C ASN A 867 53.20 -53.70 -27.31
N LYS A 868 53.54 -54.92 -27.75
CA LYS A 868 54.84 -55.55 -27.46
C LYS A 868 55.94 -54.93 -28.33
N GLN A 869 57.02 -54.50 -27.69
CA GLN A 869 58.22 -54.00 -28.37
C GLN A 869 59.03 -55.16 -28.95
N THR A 870 59.84 -54.88 -29.98
CA THR A 870 60.73 -55.85 -30.61
C THR A 870 61.66 -56.49 -29.59
N LYS A 871 61.68 -57.83 -29.49
CA LYS A 871 62.48 -58.60 -28.53
C LYS A 871 62.17 -58.31 -27.04
N GLN A 872 60.97 -57.81 -26.72
CA GLN A 872 60.54 -57.61 -25.33
C GLN A 872 60.43 -58.92 -24.54
N ASP A 873 59.86 -59.96 -25.14
CA ASP A 873 59.77 -61.31 -24.60
C ASP A 873 59.74 -62.36 -25.72
N ASN A 874 60.00 -63.63 -25.37
CA ASN A 874 59.93 -64.78 -26.29
C ASN A 874 58.56 -65.47 -26.27
N GLU A 875 57.55 -64.88 -25.63
CA GLU A 875 56.22 -65.48 -25.47
C GLU A 875 55.42 -65.39 -26.79
N VAL A 876 54.79 -66.48 -27.20
CA VAL A 876 53.89 -66.50 -28.36
C VAL A 876 52.53 -65.94 -27.93
N VAL A 877 52.05 -64.87 -28.57
CA VAL A 877 50.78 -64.22 -28.19
C VAL A 877 49.59 -65.07 -28.60
N VAL A 878 49.68 -65.74 -29.75
CA VAL A 878 48.64 -66.65 -30.26
C VAL A 878 49.27 -68.02 -30.55
N PRO A 879 49.45 -68.88 -29.52
CA PRO A 879 50.03 -70.21 -29.72
C PRO A 879 49.06 -71.15 -30.48
N SER A 880 47.79 -71.14 -30.08
CA SER A 880 46.68 -71.82 -30.72
C SER A 880 45.36 -71.23 -30.19
N PHE A 881 44.25 -71.55 -30.84
CA PHE A 881 42.92 -71.30 -30.30
C PHE A 881 42.42 -72.54 -29.55
N GLU A 882 41.69 -72.33 -28.47
CA GLU A 882 41.06 -73.41 -27.71
C GLU A 882 40.17 -74.27 -28.63
N PRO A 883 40.21 -75.61 -28.51
CA PRO A 883 39.41 -76.48 -29.34
C PRO A 883 37.93 -76.25 -29.08
N VAL A 884 37.21 -75.84 -30.11
CA VAL A 884 35.75 -75.70 -30.05
C VAL A 884 35.14 -77.09 -30.15
N THR A 885 34.42 -77.52 -29.11
CA THR A 885 33.61 -78.75 -29.17
C THR A 885 32.58 -78.62 -30.31
N SER A 886 32.51 -79.61 -31.20
CA SER A 886 31.51 -79.60 -32.26
C SER A 886 30.10 -79.50 -31.66
N ARG A 887 29.22 -78.71 -32.28
CA ARG A 887 27.80 -78.61 -31.88
C ARG A 887 26.99 -79.89 -32.17
N MET A 888 27.65 -80.96 -32.61
CA MET A 888 27.04 -82.28 -32.78
C MET A 888 27.29 -83.11 -31.53
N ASP A 889 26.20 -83.54 -30.92
CA ASP A 889 26.19 -84.29 -29.68
C ASP A 889 26.78 -85.70 -29.90
N ALA A 890 27.97 -85.95 -29.36
CA ALA A 890 28.66 -87.24 -29.45
C ALA A 890 27.86 -88.39 -28.79
N THR A 891 26.81 -88.08 -28.02
CA THR A 891 25.91 -89.05 -27.41
C THR A 891 24.93 -89.72 -28.39
N LYS A 892 24.86 -89.29 -29.66
CA LYS A 892 24.15 -90.00 -30.73
C LYS A 892 24.97 -91.11 -31.41
N LEU A 893 26.19 -91.38 -30.94
CA LEU A 893 27.03 -92.50 -31.40
C LEU A 893 26.84 -93.72 -30.47
N PRO A 894 26.63 -94.94 -31.01
CA PRO A 894 25.98 -96.05 -30.29
C PRO A 894 26.81 -96.76 -29.19
N LEU A 895 28.03 -96.32 -28.85
CA LEU A 895 28.98 -97.15 -28.07
C LEU A 895 29.63 -96.50 -26.84
N THR A 896 29.25 -95.29 -26.44
CA THR A 896 29.91 -94.56 -25.33
C THR A 896 29.03 -94.34 -24.09
N GLY A 897 27.91 -95.07 -23.98
CA GLY A 897 26.94 -94.90 -22.88
C GLY A 897 27.41 -95.38 -21.50
N LYS A 898 28.36 -96.32 -21.41
CA LYS A 898 28.82 -96.89 -20.13
C LYS A 898 29.94 -96.07 -19.48
N ALA A 899 30.85 -95.47 -20.25
CA ALA A 899 31.94 -94.63 -19.71
C ALA A 899 31.43 -93.31 -19.10
N ILE A 900 30.25 -92.84 -19.53
CA ILE A 900 29.61 -91.61 -19.04
C ILE A 900 28.84 -91.84 -17.73
N ALA A 901 28.47 -93.10 -17.43
CA ALA A 901 27.85 -93.46 -16.15
C ALA A 901 28.85 -93.38 -14.99
N ASP A 902 30.11 -93.77 -15.24
CA ASP A 902 31.17 -93.75 -14.22
C ASP A 902 31.74 -92.34 -13.97
N LEU A 903 31.78 -91.46 -14.99
CA LEU A 903 32.15 -90.05 -14.83
C LEU A 903 31.07 -89.22 -14.09
N LYS A 904 29.80 -89.62 -14.16
CA LYS A 904 28.70 -89.00 -13.39
C LYS A 904 28.77 -89.29 -11.88
N ALA A 905 29.54 -90.29 -11.45
CA ALA A 905 29.78 -90.56 -10.03
C ALA A 905 30.85 -89.62 -9.43
N GLN A 906 31.80 -89.12 -10.22
CA GLN A 906 32.85 -88.19 -9.77
C GLN A 906 32.42 -86.71 -9.82
N GLY A 907 31.43 -86.34 -10.63
CA GLY A 907 30.92 -84.96 -10.75
C GLY A 907 29.99 -84.48 -9.61
N ARG A 908 29.78 -85.27 -8.54
CA ARG A 908 28.92 -84.90 -7.40
C ARG A 908 29.63 -84.13 -6.28
N GLN A 909 30.95 -83.89 -6.37
CA GLN A 909 31.72 -83.13 -5.38
C GLN A 909 32.05 -81.68 -5.77
N GLU A 910 31.72 -81.24 -6.98
CA GLU A 910 31.79 -79.83 -7.37
C GLU A 910 30.39 -79.29 -7.64
N SER A 911 29.69 -79.08 -6.53
CA SER A 911 28.58 -78.14 -6.35
C SER A 911 28.20 -77.32 -7.59
N ALA A 912 27.12 -77.77 -8.24
CA ALA A 912 25.92 -76.98 -8.48
C ALA A 912 26.08 -75.47 -8.19
N LYS A 913 26.51 -74.76 -9.23
CA LYS A 913 26.26 -73.34 -9.42
C LYS A 913 24.76 -73.07 -9.20
N THR A 914 24.48 -72.15 -8.28
CA THR A 914 23.35 -71.18 -8.27
C THR A 914 21.93 -71.70 -8.54
N PRO A 915 20.99 -71.59 -7.58
CA PRO A 915 19.59 -71.92 -7.81
C PRO A 915 18.90 -70.97 -8.81
N ASP A 916 17.97 -71.52 -9.58
CA ASP A 916 17.13 -70.91 -10.65
C ASP A 916 16.26 -69.70 -10.23
N PHE A 917 16.41 -69.17 -9.01
CA PHE A 917 15.74 -67.95 -8.56
C PHE A 917 16.43 -66.66 -9.07
N VAL A 918 17.69 -66.74 -9.52
CA VAL A 918 18.50 -65.56 -9.91
C VAL A 918 18.03 -64.89 -11.21
N ALA A 919 17.04 -65.47 -11.93
CA ALA A 919 16.46 -64.91 -13.15
C ALA A 919 15.18 -64.09 -12.93
N LEU A 920 14.63 -64.01 -11.71
CA LEU A 920 13.39 -63.26 -11.41
C LEU A 920 13.64 -61.85 -10.83
N GLY A 921 14.90 -61.39 -10.74
CA GLY A 921 15.24 -60.10 -10.14
C GLY A 921 16.56 -59.49 -10.60
N ARG A 922 16.75 -59.29 -11.91
CA ARG A 922 17.88 -58.48 -12.43
C ARG A 922 17.40 -57.16 -13.04
N SER A 923 17.60 -56.08 -12.30
CA SER A 923 17.79 -54.72 -12.85
C SER A 923 19.24 -54.27 -12.56
N PHE A 924 20.05 -54.23 -13.63
CA PHE A 924 21.38 -53.64 -13.83
C PHE A 924 22.54 -53.92 -12.83
N THR A 925 23.74 -54.15 -13.40
CA THR A 925 24.96 -54.62 -12.72
C THR A 925 26.15 -53.65 -12.81
N ASN A 926 25.95 -52.34 -12.99
CA ASN A 926 27.01 -51.35 -12.76
C ASN A 926 26.42 -50.10 -12.06
N SER A 927 27.01 -49.77 -10.91
CA SER A 927 26.55 -48.81 -9.91
C SER A 927 26.96 -47.38 -10.25
N ASN A 928 26.05 -46.62 -10.88
CA ASN A 928 25.87 -45.16 -10.71
C ASN A 928 24.69 -44.66 -11.56
N GLY A 929 23.53 -45.28 -11.37
CA GLY A 929 22.29 -44.86 -12.01
C GLY A 929 21.15 -44.99 -11.02
N THR A 930 20.75 -43.88 -10.38
CA THR A 930 19.55 -43.82 -9.55
C THR A 930 18.32 -43.92 -10.43
N SER A 931 17.71 -45.10 -10.46
CA SER A 931 16.33 -45.27 -10.90
C SER A 931 15.39 -44.97 -9.73
N VAL A 932 14.37 -44.16 -10.03
CA VAL A 932 13.18 -43.83 -9.22
C VAL A 932 13.29 -42.62 -8.27
N GLU A 933 13.04 -41.42 -8.80
CA GLU A 933 12.12 -40.45 -8.18
C GLU A 933 11.23 -39.80 -9.25
N ALA A 934 10.33 -40.61 -9.83
CA ALA A 934 9.15 -40.11 -10.52
C ALA A 934 7.93 -40.38 -9.64
N SER A 935 7.59 -39.38 -8.83
CA SER A 935 6.29 -39.08 -8.20
C SER A 935 6.47 -38.59 -6.75
N ASN A 936 5.75 -37.53 -6.42
CA ASN A 936 5.73 -36.84 -5.13
C ASN A 936 5.67 -37.77 -3.91
N SER A 937 6.81 -38.14 -3.35
CA SER A 937 6.94 -38.57 -1.97
C SER A 937 8.41 -38.65 -1.59
N THR A 938 8.90 -37.69 -0.80
CA THR A 938 10.03 -37.97 0.09
C THR A 938 9.73 -39.30 0.79
N SER A 939 10.62 -40.28 0.62
CA SER A 939 10.66 -41.57 1.31
C SER A 939 9.74 -41.62 2.54
N ARG A 940 8.62 -42.34 2.43
CA ARG A 940 7.81 -42.71 3.59
C ARG A 940 8.68 -43.63 4.44
N LYS A 941 9.43 -43.06 5.39
CA LYS A 941 10.03 -43.87 6.45
C LYS A 941 8.88 -44.66 7.09
N PRO A 942 8.97 -45.99 7.20
CA PRO A 942 7.94 -46.75 7.89
C PRO A 942 7.88 -46.24 9.34
N ALA A 943 6.74 -45.69 9.75
CA ALA A 943 6.55 -45.29 11.14
C ALA A 943 6.55 -46.56 12.00
N LYS A 944 7.44 -46.63 13.00
CA LYS A 944 7.45 -47.72 13.97
C LYS A 944 6.25 -47.55 14.90
N ILE A 945 5.30 -48.49 14.85
CA ILE A 945 4.07 -48.43 15.63
C ILE A 945 4.29 -49.24 16.92
N PHE A 946 4.17 -48.59 18.07
CA PHE A 946 4.24 -49.25 19.37
C PHE A 946 2.83 -49.65 19.82
N ARG A 947 2.63 -50.95 20.04
CA ARG A 947 1.37 -51.52 20.54
C ARG A 947 1.66 -52.32 21.81
N LEU A 948 0.92 -52.05 22.87
CA LEU A 948 0.94 -52.81 24.10
C LEU A 948 0.06 -54.07 23.92
N ASN A 949 0.69 -55.25 23.90
CA ASN A 949 -0.02 -56.52 23.85
C ASN A 949 -0.26 -57.05 25.27
N SER A 950 -1.34 -57.81 25.48
CA SER A 950 -1.63 -58.48 26.75
C SER A 950 -0.52 -59.48 27.09
N GLY A 951 0.26 -59.23 28.16
CA GLY A 951 1.42 -60.04 28.56
C GLY A 951 2.79 -59.51 28.12
N ALA A 952 2.89 -58.23 27.76
CA ALA A 952 4.15 -57.59 27.38
C ALA A 952 5.23 -57.69 28.46
N SER A 953 6.50 -57.88 28.05
CA SER A 953 7.63 -57.91 28.98
C SER A 953 7.82 -56.53 29.63
N PRO A 954 8.40 -56.43 30.85
CA PRO A 954 8.62 -55.15 31.50
C PRO A 954 9.49 -54.20 30.66
N LYS A 955 10.40 -54.74 29.83
CA LYS A 955 11.21 -53.97 28.88
C LYS A 955 10.39 -53.41 27.72
N ASP A 956 9.40 -54.17 27.23
CA ASP A 956 8.52 -53.70 26.16
C ASP A 956 7.59 -52.59 26.66
N ILE A 957 7.11 -52.69 27.91
CA ILE A 957 6.31 -51.64 28.56
C ILE A 957 7.14 -50.36 28.68
N GLU A 958 8.42 -50.46 29.04
CA GLU A 958 9.33 -49.31 29.13
C GLU A 958 9.52 -48.62 27.78
N LEU A 959 9.71 -49.39 26.70
CA LEU A 959 9.76 -48.85 25.33
C LEU A 959 8.43 -48.19 24.91
N VAL A 960 7.28 -48.70 25.36
CA VAL A 960 5.98 -48.07 25.12
C VAL A 960 5.87 -46.74 25.88
N ILE A 961 6.33 -46.68 27.13
CA ILE A 961 6.34 -45.44 27.93
C ILE A 961 7.22 -44.38 27.26
N GLU A 962 8.44 -44.74 26.85
CA GLU A 962 9.34 -43.86 26.10
C GLU A 962 8.73 -43.38 24.77
N ALA A 963 8.03 -44.28 24.06
CA ALA A 963 7.31 -43.93 22.85
C ALA A 963 6.16 -42.93 23.11
N ILE A 964 5.44 -43.06 24.24
CA ILE A 964 4.37 -42.13 24.60
C ILE A 964 4.94 -40.74 24.92
N TYR A 965 6.00 -40.64 25.73
CA TYR A 965 6.62 -39.35 26.03
C TYR A 965 7.24 -38.71 24.79
N SER A 966 7.92 -39.50 23.93
CA SER A 966 8.50 -38.96 22.71
C SER A 966 7.46 -38.40 21.75
N GLN A 967 6.28 -39.01 21.66
CA GLN A 967 5.19 -38.54 20.82
C GLN A 967 4.38 -37.37 21.42
N VAL A 968 4.00 -37.47 22.70
CA VAL A 968 3.09 -36.50 23.34
C VAL A 968 3.84 -35.26 23.83
N MET A 969 5.09 -35.43 24.27
CA MET A 969 5.93 -34.34 24.77
C MET A 969 6.99 -33.87 23.76
N ASP A 970 7.03 -34.44 22.55
CA ASP A 970 8.06 -34.17 21.52
C ASP A 970 9.49 -34.21 22.11
N ILE A 971 9.82 -35.34 22.75
CA ILE A 971 11.14 -35.60 23.32
C ILE A 971 11.86 -36.60 22.41
N PRO A 972 13.14 -36.40 22.05
CA PRO A 972 13.89 -37.37 21.27
C PRO A 972 13.96 -38.72 22.01
N SER A 973 13.74 -39.82 21.29
CA SER A 973 13.46 -41.17 21.80
C SER A 973 14.56 -41.85 22.63
N HIS A 974 15.63 -41.14 23.00
CA HIS A 974 16.76 -41.68 23.77
C HIS A 974 17.06 -40.93 25.08
N GLU A 975 16.39 -39.82 25.39
CA GLU A 975 16.63 -39.05 26.62
C GLU A 975 15.32 -38.44 27.17
N VAL A 976 14.55 -39.22 27.92
CA VAL A 976 13.45 -38.64 28.72
C VAL A 976 14.04 -38.12 30.03
N LEU A 977 14.24 -36.80 30.11
CA LEU A 977 14.69 -36.14 31.35
C LEU A 977 13.67 -36.39 32.47
N GLN A 978 14.16 -36.61 33.71
CA GLN A 978 13.33 -36.88 34.88
C GLN A 978 12.28 -35.77 35.14
N GLU A 979 12.54 -34.54 34.71
CA GLU A 979 11.62 -33.40 34.83
C GLU A 979 10.30 -33.57 34.04
N TYR A 980 10.29 -34.39 32.99
CA TYR A 980 9.12 -34.62 32.13
C TYR A 980 8.41 -35.95 32.40
N GLN A 981 8.90 -36.75 33.35
CA GLN A 981 8.30 -38.04 33.71
C GLN A 981 7.20 -37.86 34.76
N CYS A 982 6.09 -38.56 34.57
CA CYS A 982 5.01 -38.68 35.54
C CYS A 982 5.06 -40.08 36.17
N PRO A 983 5.79 -40.27 37.30
CA PRO A 983 6.01 -41.60 37.87
C PRO A 983 4.70 -42.30 38.29
N GLN A 984 3.66 -41.52 38.59
CA GLN A 984 2.32 -42.04 38.87
C GLN A 984 1.71 -42.75 37.65
N LEU A 985 1.78 -42.14 36.46
CA LEU A 985 1.24 -42.72 35.23
C LEU A 985 2.09 -43.92 34.77
N ASP A 986 3.41 -43.81 34.91
CA ASP A 986 4.35 -44.88 34.57
C ASP A 986 4.06 -46.14 35.39
N ASN A 987 3.82 -45.98 36.70
CA ASN A 987 3.46 -47.09 37.58
C ASN A 987 2.08 -47.67 37.26
N GLN A 988 1.09 -46.84 36.96
CA GLN A 988 -0.26 -47.29 36.58
C GLN A 988 -0.24 -48.11 35.28
N LEU A 989 0.58 -47.72 34.30
CA LEU A 989 0.73 -48.50 33.06
C LEU A 989 1.51 -49.81 33.29
N ARG A 990 2.55 -49.79 34.14
CA ARG A 990 3.32 -50.98 34.54
C ARG A 990 2.45 -52.02 35.25
N GLN A 991 1.49 -51.56 36.05
CA GLN A 991 0.54 -52.42 36.77
C GLN A 991 -0.66 -52.83 35.91
N GLY A 992 -0.83 -52.25 34.72
CA GLY A 992 -1.95 -52.51 33.82
C GLY A 992 -3.28 -51.89 34.27
N GLU A 993 -3.24 -50.89 35.16
CA GLU A 993 -4.44 -50.20 35.67
C GLU A 993 -5.05 -49.23 34.64
N ILE A 994 -4.20 -48.67 33.76
CA ILE A 994 -4.62 -47.75 32.69
C ILE A 994 -4.21 -48.29 31.33
N SER A 995 -5.02 -47.99 30.31
CA SER A 995 -4.68 -48.25 28.91
C SER A 995 -3.70 -47.20 28.35
N VAL A 996 -3.08 -47.49 27.21
CA VAL A 996 -2.24 -46.49 26.49
C VAL A 996 -3.05 -45.24 26.13
N ARG A 997 -4.33 -45.42 25.80
CA ARG A 997 -5.27 -44.31 25.55
C ARG A 997 -5.49 -43.43 26.78
N GLU A 998 -5.69 -44.04 27.95
CA GLU A 998 -5.87 -43.30 29.20
C GLU A 998 -4.59 -42.63 29.66
N PHE A 999 -3.44 -43.26 29.44
CA PHE A 999 -2.13 -42.66 29.66
C PHE A 999 -1.95 -41.41 28.80
N VAL A 1000 -2.20 -41.50 27.48
CA VAL A 1000 -2.10 -40.35 26.56
C VAL A 1000 -3.07 -39.24 26.97
N LYS A 1001 -4.30 -39.59 27.38
CA LYS A 1001 -5.28 -38.62 27.90
C LYS A 1001 -4.78 -37.90 29.14
N ALA A 1002 -4.28 -38.66 30.12
CA ALA A 1002 -3.77 -38.11 31.37
C ALA A 1002 -2.56 -37.21 31.13
N LEU A 1003 -1.60 -37.67 30.32
CA LEU A 1003 -0.37 -36.93 30.00
C LEU A 1003 -0.66 -35.63 29.23
N ALA A 1004 -1.48 -35.66 28.19
CA ALA A 1004 -1.84 -34.45 27.42
C ALA A 1004 -2.74 -33.48 28.21
N SER A 1005 -3.35 -33.94 29.31
CA SER A 1005 -4.15 -33.12 30.23
C SER A 1005 -3.40 -32.65 31.48
N SER A 1006 -2.12 -33.03 31.60
CA SER A 1006 -1.27 -32.75 32.77
C SER A 1006 -0.81 -31.29 32.81
N ASP A 1007 -0.40 -30.85 33.99
CA ASP A 1007 0.18 -29.52 34.18
C ASP A 1007 1.53 -29.38 33.46
N LEU A 1008 2.27 -30.49 33.26
CA LEU A 1008 3.51 -30.51 32.48
C LEU A 1008 3.26 -30.17 31.01
N TYR A 1009 2.24 -30.78 30.40
CA TYR A 1009 1.86 -30.47 29.03
C TYR A 1009 1.34 -29.02 28.92
N TYR A 1010 0.60 -28.55 29.93
CA TYR A 1010 0.12 -27.17 30.01
C TYR A 1010 1.28 -26.16 30.03
N GLN A 1011 2.30 -26.38 30.87
CA GLN A 1011 3.46 -25.50 30.95
C GLN A 1011 4.27 -25.48 29.66
N ARG A 1012 4.50 -26.65 29.04
CA ARG A 1012 5.34 -26.76 27.85
C ARG A 1012 4.68 -26.20 26.60
N PHE A 1013 3.42 -26.58 26.34
CA PHE A 1013 2.76 -26.27 25.07
C PHE A 1013 1.60 -25.28 25.17
N TYR A 1014 0.90 -25.18 26.29
CA TYR A 1014 -0.27 -24.29 26.39
C TYR A 1014 0.13 -22.84 26.74
N LEU A 1015 1.02 -22.64 27.70
CA LEU A 1015 1.47 -21.29 28.11
C LEU A 1015 2.37 -20.62 27.06
N SER A 1016 3.21 -21.41 26.41
CA SER A 1016 4.26 -20.93 25.49
C SER A 1016 3.73 -20.54 24.11
N TYR A 1017 2.53 -20.99 23.73
CA TYR A 1017 2.02 -20.85 22.36
C TYR A 1017 0.58 -20.28 22.30
N PRO A 1018 0.24 -19.50 21.26
CA PRO A 1018 -1.13 -19.03 21.04
C PRO A 1018 -2.13 -20.18 20.83
N SER A 1019 -3.40 -19.99 21.22
CA SER A 1019 -4.44 -21.04 21.22
C SER A 1019 -4.58 -21.81 19.89
N LYS A 1020 -4.46 -21.13 18.74
CA LYS A 1020 -4.48 -21.79 17.41
C LYS A 1020 -3.30 -22.75 17.21
N LYS A 1021 -2.10 -22.36 17.67
CA LYS A 1021 -0.90 -23.21 17.59
C LYS A 1021 -0.99 -24.38 18.57
N VAL A 1022 -1.59 -24.16 19.75
CA VAL A 1022 -1.89 -25.23 20.71
C VAL A 1022 -2.83 -26.27 20.09
N VAL A 1023 -3.86 -25.86 19.36
CA VAL A 1023 -4.73 -26.79 18.63
C VAL A 1023 -3.95 -27.58 17.58
N GLU A 1024 -3.09 -26.93 16.78
CA GLU A 1024 -2.25 -27.62 15.79
C GLU A 1024 -1.33 -28.67 16.46
N LEU A 1025 -0.70 -28.31 17.57
CA LEU A 1025 0.14 -29.22 18.36
C LEU A 1025 -0.66 -30.38 18.93
N LEU A 1026 -1.83 -30.14 19.53
CA LEU A 1026 -2.71 -31.20 20.03
C LEU A 1026 -3.09 -32.20 18.94
N PHE A 1027 -3.40 -31.72 17.73
CA PHE A 1027 -3.65 -32.57 16.57
C PHE A 1027 -2.41 -33.39 16.19
N ARG A 1028 -1.22 -32.80 16.23
CA ARG A 1028 0.04 -33.50 15.96
C ARG A 1028 0.34 -34.57 17.01
N HIS A 1029 0.27 -34.24 18.29
CA HIS A 1029 0.64 -35.15 19.39
C HIS A 1029 -0.38 -36.27 19.58
N VAL A 1030 -1.68 -35.97 19.58
CA VAL A 1030 -2.75 -36.92 19.89
C VAL A 1030 -3.25 -37.66 18.65
N LEU A 1031 -3.33 -36.99 17.50
CA LEU A 1031 -3.84 -37.57 16.26
C LEU A 1031 -2.72 -37.83 15.22
N GLY A 1032 -1.49 -37.40 15.44
CA GLY A 1032 -0.40 -37.64 14.47
C GLY A 1032 -0.54 -36.88 13.15
N ARG A 1033 -1.45 -35.91 13.03
CA ARG A 1033 -1.69 -35.12 11.80
C ARG A 1033 -1.93 -33.65 12.12
N THR A 1034 -1.90 -32.77 11.13
CA THR A 1034 -2.41 -31.40 11.30
C THR A 1034 -3.93 -31.35 11.11
N PRO A 1035 -4.61 -30.28 11.56
CA PRO A 1035 -6.01 -30.04 11.22
C PRO A 1035 -6.19 -30.01 9.69
N ASN A 1036 -7.21 -30.69 9.18
CA ASN A 1036 -7.44 -30.84 7.74
C ASN A 1036 -8.22 -29.65 7.15
N THR A 1037 -8.97 -28.92 7.97
CA THR A 1037 -9.87 -27.85 7.52
C THR A 1037 -9.82 -26.67 8.48
N GLU A 1038 -10.02 -25.45 7.97
CA GLU A 1038 -10.06 -24.24 8.80
C GLU A 1038 -11.23 -24.29 9.81
N THR A 1039 -12.35 -24.93 9.45
CA THR A 1039 -13.49 -25.17 10.33
C THR A 1039 -13.13 -26.07 11.52
N GLU A 1040 -12.31 -27.09 11.31
CA GLU A 1040 -11.77 -27.97 12.36
C GLU A 1040 -10.89 -27.15 13.32
N THR A 1041 -10.04 -26.27 12.78
CA THR A 1041 -9.21 -25.36 13.59
C THR A 1041 -10.06 -24.40 14.41
N GLN A 1042 -11.09 -23.80 13.81
CA GLN A 1042 -11.98 -22.85 14.49
C GLN A 1042 -12.82 -23.51 15.59
N THR A 1043 -13.36 -24.70 15.35
CA THR A 1043 -14.19 -25.43 16.33
C THR A 1043 -13.39 -25.86 17.55
N TYR A 1044 -12.19 -26.41 17.37
CA TYR A 1044 -11.33 -26.81 18.49
C TYR A 1044 -10.68 -25.61 19.18
N ASN A 1045 -10.43 -24.50 18.47
CA ASN A 1045 -9.99 -23.26 19.12
C ASN A 1045 -11.08 -22.69 20.03
N LYS A 1046 -12.34 -22.64 19.56
CA LYS A 1046 -13.49 -22.22 20.39
C LYS A 1046 -13.63 -23.09 21.64
N LEU A 1047 -13.52 -24.41 21.47
CA LEU A 1047 -13.61 -25.35 22.58
C LEU A 1047 -12.46 -25.19 23.59
N LEU A 1048 -11.25 -24.96 23.09
CA LEU A 1048 -10.08 -24.69 23.93
C LEU A 1048 -10.23 -23.40 24.73
N THR A 1049 -10.85 -22.35 24.16
CA THR A 1049 -11.10 -21.08 24.84
C THR A 1049 -12.26 -21.14 25.84
N GLU A 1050 -13.31 -21.90 25.55
CA GLU A 1050 -14.52 -21.96 26.38
C GLU A 1050 -14.42 -23.00 27.50
N GLN A 1051 -13.84 -24.18 27.23
CA GLN A 1051 -13.85 -25.34 28.14
C GLN A 1051 -12.44 -25.78 28.57
N GLY A 1052 -11.39 -25.14 28.06
CA GLY A 1052 -10.01 -25.38 28.45
C GLY A 1052 -9.35 -26.63 27.83
N LEU A 1053 -8.11 -26.88 28.23
CA LEU A 1053 -7.25 -27.93 27.68
C LEU A 1053 -7.82 -29.34 27.91
N LYS A 1054 -8.24 -29.63 29.15
CA LYS A 1054 -8.70 -30.97 29.56
C LYS A 1054 -9.92 -31.43 28.75
N ALA A 1055 -10.89 -30.54 28.52
CA ALA A 1055 -12.07 -30.82 27.71
C ALA A 1055 -11.72 -31.06 26.24
N THR A 1056 -10.77 -30.29 25.71
CA THR A 1056 -10.29 -30.41 24.32
C THR A 1056 -9.61 -31.76 24.07
N VAL A 1057 -8.71 -32.17 24.97
CA VAL A 1057 -8.03 -33.47 24.92
C VAL A 1057 -9.03 -34.62 25.02
N ALA A 1058 -9.98 -34.54 25.96
CA ALA A 1058 -11.01 -35.56 26.12
C ALA A 1058 -11.86 -35.73 24.85
N LYS A 1059 -12.22 -34.63 24.18
CA LYS A 1059 -12.96 -34.67 22.91
C LYS A 1059 -12.13 -35.28 21.78
N LEU A 1060 -10.86 -34.91 21.64
CA LEU A 1060 -9.98 -35.46 20.60
C LEU A 1060 -9.85 -36.98 20.73
N ILE A 1061 -9.62 -37.47 21.95
CA ILE A 1061 -9.46 -38.91 22.23
C ILE A 1061 -10.79 -39.66 22.10
N ALA A 1062 -11.93 -39.01 22.30
CA ALA A 1062 -13.26 -39.59 22.10
C ALA A 1062 -13.69 -39.68 20.62
N THR A 1063 -12.94 -39.08 19.70
CA THR A 1063 -13.28 -39.09 18.28
C THR A 1063 -13.19 -40.51 17.71
N SER A 1064 -14.11 -40.87 16.81
CA SER A 1064 -14.07 -42.14 16.07
C SER A 1064 -12.76 -42.34 15.29
N GLU A 1065 -12.11 -41.26 14.90
CA GLU A 1065 -10.77 -41.27 14.30
C GLU A 1065 -9.72 -41.83 15.26
N TYR A 1066 -9.66 -41.38 16.51
CA TYR A 1066 -8.68 -41.88 17.48
C TYR A 1066 -8.87 -43.39 17.70
N SER A 1067 -10.12 -43.83 17.92
CA SER A 1067 -10.46 -45.24 18.10
C SER A 1067 -10.11 -46.10 16.89
N ARG A 1068 -10.31 -45.59 15.66
CA ARG A 1068 -10.03 -46.34 14.43
C ARG A 1068 -8.54 -46.59 14.20
N PHE A 1069 -7.69 -45.62 14.54
CA PHE A 1069 -6.26 -45.70 14.22
C PHE A 1069 -5.39 -46.16 15.38
N PHE A 1070 -5.73 -45.79 16.61
CA PHE A 1070 -4.93 -46.09 17.79
C PHE A 1070 -5.63 -47.06 18.75
N GLY A 1071 -6.96 -47.04 18.82
CA GLY A 1071 -7.69 -47.89 19.77
C GLY A 1071 -7.26 -47.62 21.22
N GLU A 1072 -7.18 -48.66 22.04
CA GLU A 1072 -6.82 -48.54 23.47
C GLU A 1072 -5.32 -48.74 23.74
N ASN A 1073 -4.63 -49.49 22.87
CA ASN A 1073 -3.31 -50.05 23.16
C ASN A 1073 -2.20 -49.58 22.22
N VAL A 1074 -2.46 -48.67 21.28
CA VAL A 1074 -1.46 -48.18 20.33
C VAL A 1074 -1.09 -46.74 20.67
N VAL A 1075 0.22 -46.46 20.69
CA VAL A 1075 0.75 -45.11 20.88
C VAL A 1075 0.48 -44.28 19.61
N PRO A 1076 0.03 -43.02 19.73
CA PRO A 1076 -0.10 -42.15 18.56
C PRO A 1076 1.21 -42.08 17.76
N TYR A 1077 1.10 -42.01 16.43
CA TYR A 1077 2.25 -41.93 15.55
C TYR A 1077 1.95 -40.99 14.39
N GLN A 1078 2.98 -40.44 13.76
CA GLN A 1078 2.81 -39.51 12.65
C GLN A 1078 2.09 -40.17 11.47
N ARG A 1079 0.94 -39.62 11.09
CA ARG A 1079 0.10 -40.05 9.96
C ARG A 1079 0.17 -39.03 8.84
N VAL A 1080 0.35 -39.51 7.61
CA VAL A 1080 0.29 -38.67 6.41
C VAL A 1080 -1.08 -38.92 5.73
N PRO A 1081 -2.02 -37.96 5.78
CA PRO A 1081 -3.34 -38.16 5.18
C PRO A 1081 -3.24 -38.24 3.65
N PHE A 1082 -4.00 -39.16 3.03
CA PHE A 1082 -3.98 -39.41 1.58
C PHE A 1082 -4.96 -38.52 0.79
N LEU A 1083 -5.82 -37.74 1.46
CA LEU A 1083 -6.85 -36.92 0.83
C LEU A 1083 -6.31 -35.51 0.51
N LYS A 1084 -6.26 -35.19 -0.78
CA LYS A 1084 -5.96 -33.83 -1.28
C LYS A 1084 -7.19 -32.94 -1.11
N VAL A 1085 -7.17 -32.04 -0.13
CA VAL A 1085 -7.94 -30.79 -0.15
C VAL A 1085 -7.12 -29.68 0.51
N GLY A 1086 -6.87 -28.59 -0.24
CA GLY A 1086 -6.65 -27.24 0.28
C GLY A 1086 -5.43 -26.96 1.18
N ASN A 1087 -4.35 -26.47 0.58
CA ASN A 1087 -3.32 -25.58 1.13
C ASN A 1087 -3.25 -25.39 2.67
N TYR A 1088 -2.29 -26.04 3.32
CA TYR A 1088 -1.45 -25.42 4.36
C TYR A 1088 -0.15 -26.24 4.47
N LEU A 1089 0.82 -25.94 3.60
CA LEU A 1089 2.19 -26.46 3.72
C LEU A 1089 2.90 -25.71 4.86
N GLY A 1090 2.77 -26.23 6.08
CA GLY A 1090 3.61 -25.89 7.21
C GLY A 1090 4.55 -27.04 7.54
N LYS A 1091 5.60 -27.26 6.72
CA LYS A 1091 6.80 -27.93 7.24
C LYS A 1091 7.55 -26.87 8.05
N ALA A 1092 7.37 -26.89 9.37
CA ALA A 1092 8.38 -26.33 10.26
C ALA A 1092 9.68 -27.11 10.00
N ARG A 1093 10.71 -26.40 9.56
CA ARG A 1093 12.09 -26.85 9.71
C ARG A 1093 12.37 -26.72 11.20
N ASP A 1094 12.47 -27.85 11.88
CA ASP A 1094 13.33 -27.99 13.06
C ASP A 1094 14.59 -28.75 12.59
#